data_AF-A0A0G1YWE1-F1
#
_entry.id   AF-A0A0G1YWE1-F1
#
_cell.length_a   1.000
_cell.length_b   1.000
_cell.length_c   1.000
_cell.angle_alpha   90.00
_cell.angle_beta   90.00
_cell.angle_gamma   90.00
#
_symmetry.space_group_name_H-M   'P 1'
#
loop_
_entity.id
_entity.type
_entity.pdbx_description
1 polymer ?
#
loop_
_entity_poly.entity_id
_entity_poly.type
_entity_poly.pdbx_seq_one_letter_code
_entity_poly.pdbx_strand_id
1 'polypeptide(L)'
;MPIRRDVVDVSLSRMGLPHVGYANFSVGATGHTPQFQICEGECNSPPLPPACTENCYDNVLFLPGAQASRLYQRIHSVESRVWEPRFFQTTATALHMNPDGTSINSIYTKADAVMERVDLPVVGFDVYRTFIEQLDAMKNDGKITDYKVFPYDWRVSPEEVVNNGTMYDDGTHYLDQDLEDLAASSKTGKVMIVAHSNGGLVTKALMLKLQNEGKTSLVDKIIFAASPQLGTPKAVASMLHGDFQDIPPGLGGLMLSKSNARALAENMPDAYALLPSGAYFEKVADPVITLTDSPTLQSQAGISDPLIDDATDFSTFITGNNGGRSKPASSDTETPNVLSPALLAHAALVHRQLDNWTPPSGVEVFQIVGWGLDTPKGITYTEEPRIFCSGLSCASATTTRHVVEMTEDGDRTVVDASAAAFGNWPTFFIDLKTINDVEERKFNHANITETTSFQTLISLLVATSSIDVLPSYVTTVQPSSTSDEKRLRLRVLSPVSLDVYDSEGNHTGLAPNPIPGSDVLYKEENIPNSYYEEFGEGKYVGLPDGNYNIVMNGLETGTFTFETSEISGNIAINSIAYRDIPVTESTVATIIIDSDNLNGAALALDTNADGTLDIAIASSTASLNPVTYTGIILATIGGMDLGTSTKRQLTAKFTNLRNILLKAGRWDDADDDGKEVKNADKLVMRAHKKLDKIENFIEKGMRKPIPKKQRGERIYPPEAEALLNMVDTLKFLVQ
;
A
#
# COMPACT_ATOMS: atom_id res chain seq x y z
N MET A 1 -32.03 31.71 -29.32
CA MET A 1 -33.32 32.46 -29.23
C MET A 1 -34.45 31.52 -29.64
N PRO A 2 -35.64 31.55 -29.00
CA PRO A 2 -35.93 30.65 -27.89
C PRO A 2 -37.27 29.86 -27.97
N ILE A 3 -37.33 28.77 -27.18
CA ILE A 3 -38.42 28.25 -26.32
C ILE A 3 -39.87 28.22 -26.86
N ARG A 4 -40.49 27.03 -26.82
CA ARG A 4 -41.79 26.78 -26.14
C ARG A 4 -41.94 25.30 -25.76
N ARG A 5 -41.92 25.06 -24.44
CA ARG A 5 -42.49 23.87 -23.77
C ARG A 5 -43.97 24.18 -23.57
N ASP A 6 -44.86 23.40 -24.15
CA ASP A 6 -46.26 23.39 -23.74
C ASP A 6 -46.39 22.47 -22.52
N VAL A 7 -46.42 23.10 -21.35
CA VAL A 7 -46.86 22.50 -20.10
C VAL A 7 -48.39 22.40 -20.20
N VAL A 8 -48.92 21.18 -20.26
CA VAL A 8 -50.35 20.96 -20.03
C VAL A 8 -50.57 20.93 -18.53
N ASP A 9 -50.89 22.10 -18.00
CA ASP A 9 -51.34 22.33 -16.63
C ASP A 9 -52.78 21.79 -16.51
N VAL A 10 -52.95 20.59 -15.96
CA VAL A 10 -54.29 20.08 -15.60
C VAL A 10 -54.63 20.65 -14.23
N SER A 11 -55.24 21.84 -14.23
CA SER A 11 -55.83 22.39 -13.01
C SER A 11 -57.02 21.53 -12.58
N LEU A 12 -56.83 20.74 -11.52
CA LEU A 12 -57.91 20.14 -10.76
C LEU A 12 -58.52 21.20 -9.84
N SER A 13 -59.24 22.15 -10.42
CA SER A 13 -60.08 23.07 -9.63
C SER A 13 -61.30 23.50 -10.42
N ARG A 14 -62.26 22.59 -10.58
CA ARG A 14 -63.71 22.87 -10.74
C ARG A 14 -64.47 21.56 -10.93
N MET A 15 -64.75 20.89 -9.82
CA MET A 15 -65.96 20.09 -9.57
C MET A 15 -65.79 19.52 -8.15
N GLY A 16 -66.62 20.00 -7.22
CA GLY A 16 -66.57 19.57 -5.83
C GLY A 16 -67.06 18.13 -5.68
N LEU A 17 -66.12 17.19 -5.55
CA LEU A 17 -66.32 15.83 -5.03
C LEU A 17 -65.02 15.41 -4.32
N PRO A 18 -65.08 14.77 -3.14
CA PRO A 18 -63.89 14.20 -2.51
C PRO A 18 -63.61 12.86 -3.21
N HIS A 19 -62.40 12.65 -3.73
CA HIS A 19 -61.68 11.36 -3.85
C HIS A 19 -60.54 11.52 -4.87
N VAL A 20 -59.30 11.39 -4.39
CA VAL A 20 -58.08 11.33 -5.20
C VAL A 20 -57.88 9.88 -5.58
N GLY A 21 -58.07 9.53 -6.86
CA GLY A 21 -57.76 8.20 -7.39
C GLY A 21 -56.29 8.09 -7.77
N TYR A 22 -55.63 7.00 -7.37
CA TYR A 22 -54.28 6.64 -7.81
C TYR A 22 -54.37 5.69 -9.01
N ALA A 23 -53.50 5.87 -10.01
CA ALA A 23 -53.37 4.96 -11.15
C ALA A 23 -52.10 4.10 -10.96
N ASN A 24 -52.24 2.78 -10.95
CA ASN A 24 -51.12 1.85 -10.98
C ASN A 24 -50.81 1.43 -12.42
N PHE A 25 -49.55 1.53 -12.82
CA PHE A 25 -49.03 0.93 -14.04
C PHE A 25 -48.56 -0.48 -13.74
N SER A 26 -49.05 -1.48 -14.49
CA SER A 26 -48.41 -2.79 -14.57
C SER A 26 -48.10 -3.11 -16.03
N VAL A 27 -46.86 -3.53 -16.29
CA VAL A 27 -46.39 -3.89 -17.63
C VAL A 27 -46.31 -5.42 -17.70
N GLY A 28 -47.28 -6.03 -18.37
CA GLY A 28 -47.26 -7.44 -18.71
C GLY A 28 -46.60 -7.67 -20.07
N ALA A 29 -45.76 -8.72 -20.16
CA ALA A 29 -45.12 -9.13 -21.40
C ALA A 29 -46.17 -9.55 -22.45
N THR A 30 -46.03 -9.01 -23.66
CA THR A 30 -46.79 -9.25 -24.90
C THR A 30 -48.04 -8.38 -25.14
N GLY A 31 -47.92 -7.47 -26.13
CA GLY A 31 -49.06 -6.91 -26.88
C GLY A 31 -49.76 -5.67 -26.28
N HIS A 32 -49.66 -4.54 -26.97
CA HIS A 32 -50.15 -3.24 -26.54
C HIS A 32 -51.69 -3.13 -26.46
N THR A 33 -52.23 -2.86 -25.27
CA THR A 33 -53.38 -1.96 -25.02
C THR A 33 -53.45 -1.67 -23.51
N PRO A 34 -53.40 -0.40 -23.04
CA PRO A 34 -53.60 -0.11 -21.63
C PRO A 34 -55.04 -0.41 -21.24
N GLN A 35 -55.26 -1.36 -20.33
CA GLN A 35 -56.56 -1.55 -19.70
C GLN A 35 -56.68 -0.58 -18.51
N PHE A 36 -57.67 0.32 -18.59
CA PHE A 36 -58.08 1.13 -17.46
C PHE A 36 -59.04 0.32 -16.60
N GLN A 37 -58.65 -0.01 -15.37
CA GLN A 37 -59.58 -0.54 -14.38
C GLN A 37 -59.90 0.57 -13.38
N ILE A 38 -61.12 1.10 -13.44
CA ILE A 38 -61.66 1.99 -12.42
C ILE A 38 -62.28 1.08 -11.36
N CYS A 39 -61.68 1.02 -10.17
CA CYS A 39 -62.24 0.31 -9.03
C CYS A 39 -63.07 1.28 -8.19
N GLU A 40 -64.35 0.98 -7.99
CA GLU A 40 -65.17 1.65 -6.97
C GLU A 40 -65.03 0.89 -5.64
N GLY A 41 -64.02 1.27 -4.83
CA GLY A 41 -63.76 0.68 -3.50
C GLY A 41 -62.28 0.46 -3.18
N GLU A 42 -61.96 -0.05 -1.99
CA GLU A 42 -60.60 -0.46 -1.60
C GLU A 42 -60.08 -1.49 -2.59
N CYS A 43 -59.03 -1.13 -3.35
CA CYS A 43 -58.29 -2.08 -4.15
C CYS A 43 -57.64 -3.09 -3.21
N ASN A 44 -58.22 -4.29 -3.10
CA ASN A 44 -57.54 -5.41 -2.48
C ASN A 44 -56.22 -5.62 -3.24
N SER A 45 -55.12 -5.26 -2.59
CA SER A 45 -53.80 -5.72 -3.00
C SER A 45 -53.85 -7.25 -3.06
N PRO A 46 -53.19 -7.88 -4.06
CA PRO A 46 -53.03 -9.33 -4.04
C PRO A 46 -52.49 -9.72 -2.65
N PRO A 47 -53.03 -10.79 -2.03
CA PRO A 47 -52.62 -11.17 -0.68
C PRO A 47 -51.11 -11.31 -0.66
N LEU A 48 -50.46 -10.63 0.29
CA LEU A 48 -49.03 -10.81 0.57
C LEU A 48 -48.78 -12.32 0.63
N PRO A 49 -47.73 -12.83 -0.03
CA PRO A 49 -47.33 -14.22 0.13
C PRO A 49 -47.28 -14.55 1.62
N PRO A 50 -47.75 -15.74 2.05
CA PRO A 50 -47.69 -16.11 3.46
C PRO A 50 -46.26 -15.91 3.95
N ALA A 51 -46.12 -15.12 5.02
CA ALA A 51 -44.82 -14.83 5.61
C ALA A 51 -44.13 -16.16 5.91
N CYS A 52 -42.91 -16.33 5.38
CA CYS A 52 -42.13 -17.51 5.63
C CYS A 52 -42.02 -17.72 7.16
N THR A 53 -42.22 -18.97 7.63
CA THR A 53 -42.30 -19.28 9.06
C THR A 53 -41.10 -20.04 9.62
N GLU A 54 -40.26 -20.65 8.76
CA GLU A 54 -39.08 -21.41 9.16
C GLU A 54 -37.91 -21.15 8.20
N ASN A 55 -36.70 -20.91 8.73
CA ASN A 55 -35.45 -20.71 7.97
C ASN A 55 -35.59 -19.68 6.82
N CYS A 56 -36.15 -18.53 7.17
CA CYS A 56 -36.45 -17.42 6.26
C CYS A 56 -35.26 -16.48 6.20
N TYR A 57 -34.20 -16.94 5.55
CA TYR A 57 -33.00 -16.15 5.34
C TYR A 57 -33.08 -15.42 4.01
N ASP A 58 -32.51 -14.22 3.97
CA ASP A 58 -32.39 -13.44 2.75
C ASP A 58 -31.45 -14.13 1.76
N ASN A 59 -31.65 -13.86 0.48
CA ASN A 59 -30.61 -14.12 -0.51
C ASN A 59 -29.43 -13.18 -0.29
N VAL A 60 -28.24 -13.60 -0.73
CA VAL A 60 -27.01 -12.85 -0.50
C VAL A 60 -26.51 -12.20 -1.79
N LEU A 61 -26.28 -10.90 -1.77
CA LEU A 61 -25.53 -10.20 -2.80
C LEU A 61 -24.11 -9.93 -2.29
N PHE A 62 -23.10 -10.47 -2.96
CA PHE A 62 -21.70 -10.23 -2.65
C PHE A 62 -21.06 -9.23 -3.62
N LEU A 63 -20.48 -8.16 -3.05
CA LEU A 63 -19.73 -7.13 -3.78
C LEU A 63 -18.23 -7.24 -3.47
N PRO A 64 -17.40 -7.64 -4.44
CA PRO A 64 -15.97 -7.82 -4.24
C PRO A 64 -15.22 -6.48 -4.08
N GLY A 65 -13.95 -6.55 -3.69
CA GLY A 65 -13.10 -5.37 -3.51
C GLY A 65 -12.50 -4.80 -4.81
N ALA A 66 -11.75 -3.71 -4.67
CA ALA A 66 -10.98 -3.12 -5.76
C ALA A 66 -10.01 -4.17 -6.33
N GLN A 67 -9.89 -4.19 -7.66
CA GLN A 67 -9.03 -5.12 -8.39
C GLN A 67 -9.37 -6.61 -8.23
N ALA A 68 -10.51 -6.94 -7.61
CA ALA A 68 -10.90 -8.33 -7.39
C ALA A 68 -11.86 -8.89 -8.45
N SER A 69 -11.98 -8.20 -9.59
CA SER A 69 -12.66 -8.68 -10.79
C SER A 69 -11.68 -8.70 -11.96
N ARG A 70 -11.55 -9.84 -12.64
CA ARG A 70 -10.75 -9.98 -13.86
C ARG A 70 -11.35 -9.13 -14.98
N LEU A 71 -10.51 -8.38 -15.67
CA LEU A 71 -10.91 -7.51 -16.77
C LEU A 71 -10.37 -8.02 -18.10
N TYR A 72 -11.15 -7.85 -19.15
CA TYR A 72 -10.89 -8.36 -20.49
C TYR A 72 -11.01 -7.26 -21.53
N GLN A 73 -10.29 -7.43 -22.63
CA GLN A 73 -10.41 -6.62 -23.84
C GLN A 73 -10.58 -7.53 -25.04
N ARG A 74 -11.39 -7.13 -26.02
CA ARG A 74 -11.54 -7.86 -27.28
C ARG A 74 -11.07 -7.00 -28.46
N ILE A 75 -10.06 -7.48 -29.18
CA ILE A 75 -9.50 -6.83 -30.39
C ILE A 75 -9.57 -7.82 -31.55
N HIS A 76 -10.20 -7.45 -32.67
CA HIS A 76 -10.36 -8.32 -33.84
C HIS A 76 -10.84 -9.75 -33.50
N SER A 77 -11.83 -9.85 -32.60
CA SER A 77 -12.40 -11.12 -32.08
C SER A 77 -11.45 -11.98 -31.23
N VAL A 78 -10.24 -11.51 -30.92
CA VAL A 78 -9.35 -12.13 -29.94
C VAL A 78 -9.58 -11.47 -28.60
N GLU A 79 -9.94 -12.27 -27.61
CA GLU A 79 -10.08 -11.84 -26.22
C GLU A 79 -8.75 -11.98 -25.48
N SER A 80 -8.38 -10.94 -24.76
CA SER A 80 -7.22 -10.90 -23.88
C SER A 80 -7.67 -10.53 -22.48
N ARG A 81 -7.23 -11.31 -21.49
CA ARG A 81 -7.36 -10.95 -20.08
C ARG A 81 -6.31 -9.88 -19.74
N VAL A 82 -6.77 -8.66 -19.52
CA VAL A 82 -5.92 -7.49 -19.25
C VAL A 82 -5.67 -7.26 -17.78
N TRP A 83 -6.51 -7.82 -16.90
CA TRP A 83 -6.30 -7.82 -15.46
C TRP A 83 -6.36 -9.23 -14.85
N GLU A 84 -5.44 -9.46 -13.91
CA GLU A 84 -4.73 -10.72 -13.65
C GLU A 84 -3.97 -11.22 -14.91
N PRO A 85 -2.98 -10.45 -15.43
CA PRO A 85 -2.24 -10.85 -16.62
C PRO A 85 -1.50 -12.18 -16.38
N ARG A 86 -1.54 -13.12 -17.33
CA ARG A 86 -0.96 -14.46 -17.14
C ARG A 86 0.58 -14.49 -17.20
N PHE A 87 1.19 -13.60 -17.97
CA PHE A 87 2.62 -13.70 -18.29
C PHE A 87 3.34 -12.35 -18.52
N PHE A 88 2.65 -11.24 -18.80
CA PHE A 88 3.31 -10.00 -19.23
C PHE A 88 2.64 -8.73 -18.65
N GLN A 89 3.45 -7.86 -18.03
CA GLN A 89 3.05 -6.53 -17.55
C GLN A 89 2.47 -5.64 -18.67
N THR A 90 2.90 -5.82 -19.92
CA THR A 90 2.46 -5.01 -21.07
C THR A 90 0.99 -5.17 -21.41
N THR A 91 0.32 -6.22 -20.94
CA THR A 91 -1.12 -6.40 -21.16
C THR A 91 -1.95 -5.45 -20.28
N ALA A 92 -1.42 -5.07 -19.10
CA ALA A 92 -2.11 -4.19 -18.17
C ALA A 92 -2.13 -2.72 -18.62
N THR A 93 -1.26 -2.29 -19.55
CA THR A 93 -1.33 -0.93 -20.12
C THR A 93 -2.61 -0.69 -20.93
N ALA A 94 -3.33 -1.76 -21.30
CA ALA A 94 -4.66 -1.65 -21.90
C ALA A 94 -5.70 -1.06 -20.93
N LEU A 95 -5.43 -1.10 -19.62
CA LEU A 95 -6.31 -0.56 -18.58
C LEU A 95 -6.21 0.97 -18.43
N HIS A 96 -5.21 1.62 -19.05
CA HIS A 96 -5.04 3.06 -18.97
C HIS A 96 -6.31 3.81 -19.40
N MET A 97 -6.53 4.95 -18.77
CA MET A 97 -7.70 5.80 -18.95
C MET A 97 -7.28 7.18 -19.45
N ASN A 98 -8.21 7.86 -20.10
CA ASN A 98 -8.04 9.25 -20.53
C ASN A 98 -7.96 10.17 -19.29
N PRO A 99 -7.39 11.39 -19.42
CA PRO A 99 -7.29 12.34 -18.31
C PRO A 99 -8.62 12.73 -17.64
N ASP A 100 -9.76 12.52 -18.31
CA ASP A 100 -11.10 12.75 -17.79
C ASP A 100 -11.69 11.54 -17.04
N GLY A 101 -10.93 10.45 -16.91
CA GLY A 101 -11.36 9.22 -16.25
C GLY A 101 -12.11 8.24 -17.15
N THR A 102 -12.27 8.52 -18.44
CA THR A 102 -12.93 7.59 -19.37
C THR A 102 -11.97 6.50 -19.86
N SER A 103 -12.49 5.29 -20.08
CA SER A 103 -11.68 4.18 -20.59
C SER A 103 -11.18 4.46 -22.02
N ILE A 104 -9.87 4.25 -22.28
CA ILE A 104 -9.30 4.33 -23.64
C ILE A 104 -9.77 3.15 -24.48
N ASN A 105 -9.77 1.97 -23.88
CA ASN A 105 -10.12 0.71 -24.51
C ASN A 105 -11.51 0.24 -24.05
N SER A 106 -12.19 -0.55 -24.89
CA SER A 106 -13.41 -1.25 -24.47
C SER A 106 -13.03 -2.42 -23.56
N ILE A 107 -13.21 -2.20 -22.26
CA ILE A 107 -12.94 -3.16 -21.20
C ILE A 107 -14.26 -3.68 -20.66
N TYR A 108 -14.30 -4.97 -20.31
CA TYR A 108 -15.46 -5.64 -19.74
C TYR A 108 -15.03 -6.72 -18.74
N THR A 109 -15.98 -7.19 -17.93
CA THR A 109 -15.82 -8.31 -16.99
C THR A 109 -16.75 -9.49 -17.38
N LYS A 110 -16.87 -10.52 -16.54
CA LYS A 110 -17.78 -11.66 -16.75
C LYS A 110 -18.40 -12.10 -15.43
N ALA A 111 -19.45 -12.91 -15.48
CA ALA A 111 -20.14 -13.41 -14.29
C ALA A 111 -19.24 -14.27 -13.37
N ASP A 112 -18.30 -15.02 -13.93
CA ASP A 112 -17.32 -15.85 -13.23
C ASP A 112 -15.96 -15.15 -13.05
N ALA A 113 -15.89 -13.84 -13.32
CA ALA A 113 -14.63 -13.10 -13.33
C ALA A 113 -14.15 -12.66 -11.94
N VAL A 114 -14.92 -12.90 -10.87
CA VAL A 114 -14.47 -12.62 -9.51
C VAL A 114 -13.18 -13.40 -9.23
N MET A 115 -12.25 -12.76 -8.52
CA MET A 115 -10.98 -13.35 -8.18
C MET A 115 -11.15 -14.29 -6.98
N GLU A 116 -11.45 -15.56 -7.23
CA GLU A 116 -11.50 -16.58 -6.16
C GLU A 116 -10.11 -16.93 -5.64
N ARG A 117 -9.17 -17.16 -6.57
CA ARG A 117 -7.79 -17.53 -6.31
C ARG A 117 -6.89 -16.91 -7.37
N VAL A 118 -5.69 -16.54 -6.96
CA VAL A 118 -4.59 -16.23 -7.86
C VAL A 118 -3.60 -17.38 -7.83
N ASP A 119 -3.49 -18.08 -8.95
CA ASP A 119 -2.55 -19.20 -9.08
C ASP A 119 -1.17 -18.68 -9.46
N LEU A 120 -0.19 -18.89 -8.56
CA LEU A 120 1.21 -18.65 -8.84
C LEU A 120 1.91 -19.99 -9.13
N PRO A 121 3.08 -19.97 -9.80
CA PRO A 121 3.79 -21.17 -10.21
C PRO A 121 4.10 -22.16 -9.06
N VAL A 122 4.13 -21.69 -7.80
CA VAL A 122 4.44 -22.54 -6.62
C VAL A 122 3.52 -22.36 -5.42
N VAL A 123 2.83 -21.22 -5.27
CA VAL A 123 1.87 -20.99 -4.17
C VAL A 123 0.62 -20.33 -4.72
N GLY A 124 -0.57 -20.90 -4.52
CA GLY A 124 -1.80 -20.19 -4.87
C GLY A 124 -2.33 -19.41 -3.68
N PHE A 125 -2.79 -18.19 -3.94
CA PHE A 125 -3.35 -17.27 -2.97
C PHE A 125 -4.86 -17.23 -3.12
N ASP A 126 -5.58 -17.73 -2.14
CA ASP A 126 -7.04 -17.63 -2.12
C ASP A 126 -7.46 -16.23 -1.68
N VAL A 127 -8.42 -15.66 -2.40
CA VAL A 127 -8.96 -14.31 -2.19
C VAL A 127 -10.41 -14.43 -1.72
N TYR A 128 -11.26 -15.11 -2.49
CA TYR A 128 -12.68 -15.35 -2.17
C TYR A 128 -13.12 -16.80 -2.30
N ARG A 129 -12.20 -17.74 -2.58
CA ARG A 129 -12.54 -19.12 -2.93
C ARG A 129 -13.40 -19.79 -1.86
N THR A 130 -12.88 -19.90 -0.63
CA THR A 130 -13.58 -20.63 0.43
C THR A 130 -14.82 -19.88 0.92
N PHE A 131 -14.84 -18.55 0.81
CA PHE A 131 -16.04 -17.78 1.09
C PHE A 131 -17.16 -18.04 0.05
N ILE A 132 -16.84 -18.09 -1.24
CA ILE A 132 -17.84 -18.40 -2.28
C ILE A 132 -18.31 -19.86 -2.17
N GLU A 133 -17.42 -20.80 -1.85
CA GLU A 133 -17.78 -22.19 -1.52
C GLU A 133 -18.76 -22.25 -0.33
N GLN A 134 -18.59 -21.38 0.68
CA GLN A 134 -19.52 -21.28 1.80
C GLN A 134 -20.90 -20.77 1.36
N LEU A 135 -20.97 -19.76 0.49
CA LEU A 135 -22.25 -19.27 -0.05
C LEU A 135 -22.98 -20.38 -0.84
N ASP A 136 -22.24 -21.13 -1.67
CA ASP A 136 -22.78 -22.27 -2.41
C ASP A 136 -23.28 -23.38 -1.47
N ALA A 137 -22.52 -23.69 -0.41
CA ALA A 137 -22.95 -24.64 0.60
C ALA A 137 -24.25 -24.18 1.30
N MET A 138 -24.37 -22.90 1.66
CA MET A 138 -25.59 -22.36 2.27
C MET A 138 -26.82 -22.45 1.34
N LYS A 139 -26.61 -22.25 0.03
CA LYS A 139 -27.65 -22.45 -0.98
C LYS A 139 -28.05 -23.92 -1.10
N ASN A 140 -27.07 -24.82 -1.22
CA ASN A 140 -27.28 -26.26 -1.36
C ASN A 140 -27.95 -26.88 -0.13
N ASP A 141 -27.64 -26.37 1.07
CA ASP A 141 -28.29 -26.75 2.34
C ASP A 141 -29.70 -26.14 2.50
N GLY A 142 -30.14 -25.29 1.56
CA GLY A 142 -31.45 -24.64 1.59
C GLY A 142 -31.61 -23.56 2.66
N LYS A 143 -30.50 -23.07 3.24
CA LYS A 143 -30.49 -21.94 4.16
C LYS A 143 -30.94 -20.70 3.40
N ILE A 144 -30.16 -20.27 2.41
CA ILE A 144 -30.55 -19.22 1.46
C ILE A 144 -31.14 -19.84 0.20
N THR A 145 -31.99 -19.12 -0.54
CA THR A 145 -32.50 -19.62 -1.83
C THR A 145 -31.45 -19.46 -2.91
N ASP A 146 -30.76 -18.32 -2.93
CA ASP A 146 -29.72 -18.01 -3.90
C ASP A 146 -28.72 -16.97 -3.37
N TYR A 147 -27.62 -16.84 -4.09
CA TYR A 147 -26.68 -15.74 -3.93
C TYR A 147 -26.18 -15.26 -5.29
N LYS A 148 -25.73 -14.01 -5.36
CA LYS A 148 -25.06 -13.47 -6.54
C LYS A 148 -23.77 -12.79 -6.14
N VAL A 149 -22.71 -13.08 -6.90
CA VAL A 149 -21.47 -12.30 -6.87
C VAL A 149 -21.52 -11.32 -8.04
N PHE A 150 -21.23 -10.05 -7.80
CA PHE A 150 -21.24 -9.03 -8.85
C PHE A 150 -19.84 -8.49 -9.15
N PRO A 151 -19.08 -9.12 -10.07
CA PRO A 151 -17.87 -8.52 -10.61
C PRO A 151 -18.15 -7.16 -11.28
N TYR A 152 -17.24 -6.21 -11.11
CA TYR A 152 -17.38 -4.87 -11.70
C TYR A 152 -16.05 -4.30 -12.21
N ASP A 153 -16.13 -3.29 -13.05
CA ASP A 153 -14.94 -2.54 -13.49
C ASP A 153 -14.49 -1.61 -12.35
N TRP A 154 -13.56 -2.10 -11.55
CA TRP A 154 -13.00 -1.40 -10.38
C TRP A 154 -12.19 -0.15 -10.73
N ARG A 155 -12.09 0.24 -12.00
CA ARG A 155 -11.42 1.49 -12.41
C ARG A 155 -12.36 2.69 -12.36
N VAL A 156 -13.66 2.48 -12.57
CA VAL A 156 -14.68 3.54 -12.56
C VAL A 156 -15.20 3.76 -11.15
N SER A 157 -15.67 4.98 -10.88
CA SER A 157 -16.10 5.38 -9.54
C SER A 157 -17.36 4.64 -9.07
N PRO A 158 -17.58 4.50 -7.74
CA PRO A 158 -18.67 3.70 -7.18
C PRO A 158 -20.07 4.05 -7.71
N GLU A 159 -20.35 5.33 -7.92
CA GLU A 159 -21.61 5.82 -8.46
C GLU A 159 -21.78 5.52 -9.95
N GLU A 160 -20.70 5.47 -10.73
CA GLU A 160 -20.78 5.08 -12.14
C GLU A 160 -21.06 3.59 -12.30
N VAL A 161 -20.45 2.73 -11.47
CA VAL A 161 -20.76 1.28 -11.41
C VAL A 161 -22.26 1.05 -11.26
N VAL A 162 -22.91 1.82 -10.39
CA VAL A 162 -24.32 1.67 -10.03
C VAL A 162 -25.27 2.34 -11.05
N ASN A 163 -24.91 3.52 -11.57
CA ASN A 163 -25.81 4.30 -12.43
C ASN A 163 -25.71 3.89 -13.91
N ASN A 164 -24.52 3.53 -14.38
CA ASN A 164 -24.29 3.19 -15.80
C ASN A 164 -24.32 1.68 -16.05
N GLY A 165 -24.20 0.88 -14.97
CA GLY A 165 -24.04 -0.56 -15.06
C GLY A 165 -22.61 -0.96 -15.44
N THR A 166 -22.35 -2.25 -15.41
CA THR A 166 -21.04 -2.83 -15.77
C THR A 166 -21.14 -3.57 -17.10
N MET A 167 -20.17 -3.35 -18.00
CA MET A 167 -20.08 -4.10 -19.25
C MET A 167 -19.57 -5.53 -18.99
N TYR A 168 -20.35 -6.52 -19.41
CA TYR A 168 -20.02 -7.94 -19.45
C TYR A 168 -19.86 -8.40 -20.90
N ASP A 169 -19.48 -9.67 -21.11
CA ASP A 169 -19.38 -10.25 -22.45
C ASP A 169 -20.73 -10.56 -23.11
N ASP A 170 -21.81 -10.60 -22.34
CA ASP A 170 -23.19 -10.85 -22.77
C ASP A 170 -24.10 -9.59 -22.72
N GLY A 171 -23.60 -8.46 -22.23
CA GLY A 171 -24.35 -7.20 -22.19
C GLY A 171 -23.95 -6.30 -21.02
N THR A 172 -24.70 -5.22 -20.81
CA THR A 172 -24.54 -4.38 -19.61
C THR A 172 -25.41 -4.93 -18.48
N HIS A 173 -24.79 -5.21 -17.33
CA HIS A 173 -25.48 -5.67 -16.13
C HIS A 173 -25.66 -4.50 -15.15
N TYR A 174 -26.86 -4.39 -14.58
CA TYR A 174 -27.24 -3.32 -13.67
C TYR A 174 -27.43 -3.88 -12.25
N LEU A 175 -26.71 -3.30 -11.30
CA LEU A 175 -26.63 -3.84 -9.93
C LEU A 175 -27.97 -3.81 -9.19
N ASP A 176 -28.79 -2.77 -9.42
CA ASP A 176 -30.15 -2.65 -8.89
C ASP A 176 -31.09 -3.72 -9.45
N GLN A 177 -30.99 -4.04 -10.75
CA GLN A 177 -31.79 -5.11 -11.35
C GLN A 177 -31.42 -6.47 -10.76
N ASP A 178 -30.12 -6.72 -10.59
CA ASP A 178 -29.62 -7.95 -9.98
C ASP A 178 -30.08 -8.12 -8.52
N LEU A 179 -30.14 -7.02 -7.77
CA LEU A 179 -30.69 -6.99 -6.43
C LEU A 179 -32.20 -7.26 -6.41
N GLU A 180 -32.95 -6.69 -7.35
CA GLU A 180 -34.39 -6.95 -7.51
C GLU A 180 -34.68 -8.42 -7.83
N ASP A 181 -33.91 -9.02 -8.72
CA ASP A 181 -34.05 -10.43 -9.10
C ASP A 181 -33.73 -11.36 -7.93
N LEU A 182 -32.69 -11.04 -7.14
CA LEU A 182 -32.40 -11.75 -5.90
C LEU A 182 -33.50 -11.58 -4.85
N ALA A 183 -34.04 -10.36 -4.68
CA ALA A 183 -35.12 -10.10 -3.74
C ALA A 183 -36.40 -10.86 -4.13
N ALA A 184 -36.74 -10.90 -5.41
CA ALA A 184 -37.93 -11.57 -5.93
C ALA A 184 -37.91 -13.10 -5.73
N SER A 185 -36.71 -13.71 -5.74
CA SER A 185 -36.53 -15.14 -5.48
C SER A 185 -36.27 -15.47 -4.00
N SER A 186 -36.05 -14.47 -3.15
CA SER A 186 -35.81 -14.63 -1.72
C SER A 186 -37.08 -14.99 -0.96
N LYS A 187 -36.96 -15.86 0.06
CA LYS A 187 -38.09 -16.25 0.93
C LYS A 187 -38.66 -15.07 1.72
N THR A 188 -37.84 -14.06 1.99
CA THR A 188 -38.22 -12.85 2.74
C THR A 188 -38.67 -11.71 1.83
N GLY A 189 -38.45 -11.82 0.51
CA GLY A 189 -38.57 -10.71 -0.41
C GLY A 189 -37.45 -9.66 -0.29
N LYS A 190 -36.37 -9.98 0.44
CA LYS A 190 -35.24 -9.09 0.70
C LYS A 190 -33.88 -9.76 0.46
N VAL A 191 -32.83 -8.93 0.46
CA VAL A 191 -31.43 -9.28 0.22
C VAL A 191 -30.54 -8.81 1.37
N MET A 192 -29.61 -9.67 1.79
CA MET A 192 -28.44 -9.28 2.58
C MET A 192 -27.30 -8.92 1.62
N ILE A 193 -26.68 -7.75 1.80
CA ILE A 193 -25.49 -7.36 1.05
C ILE A 193 -24.24 -7.65 1.91
N VAL A 194 -23.30 -8.40 1.36
CA VAL A 194 -21.94 -8.56 1.93
C VAL A 194 -20.98 -7.86 1.00
N ALA A 195 -20.21 -6.90 1.52
CA ALA A 195 -19.36 -6.05 0.72
C ALA A 195 -17.96 -6.01 1.28
N HIS A 196 -16.97 -6.35 0.46
CA HIS A 196 -15.57 -6.35 0.87
C HIS A 196 -14.82 -5.14 0.30
N SER A 197 -13.99 -4.48 1.12
CA SER A 197 -13.12 -3.39 0.67
C SER A 197 -13.92 -2.32 -0.12
N ASN A 198 -13.49 -1.96 -1.33
CA ASN A 198 -14.18 -0.98 -2.19
C ASN A 198 -15.64 -1.34 -2.52
N GLY A 199 -16.03 -2.62 -2.46
CA GLY A 199 -17.43 -3.04 -2.60
C GLY A 199 -18.35 -2.35 -1.57
N GLY A 200 -17.80 -1.91 -0.43
CA GLY A 200 -18.53 -1.11 0.55
C GLY A 200 -18.91 0.29 0.04
N LEU A 201 -18.02 0.96 -0.70
CA LEU A 201 -18.33 2.26 -1.32
C LEU A 201 -19.38 2.09 -2.43
N VAL A 202 -19.27 1.02 -3.24
CA VAL A 202 -20.28 0.64 -4.24
C VAL A 202 -21.63 0.36 -3.58
N THR A 203 -21.65 -0.32 -2.43
CA THR A 203 -22.89 -0.57 -1.67
C THR A 203 -23.56 0.73 -1.24
N LYS A 204 -22.80 1.71 -0.73
CA LYS A 204 -23.36 3.01 -0.34
C LYS A 204 -23.94 3.74 -1.56
N ALA A 205 -23.25 3.70 -2.70
CA ALA A 205 -23.78 4.26 -3.95
C ALA A 205 -25.08 3.55 -4.41
N LEU A 206 -25.15 2.23 -4.29
CA LEU A 206 -26.36 1.45 -4.58
C LEU A 206 -27.52 1.86 -3.66
N MET A 207 -27.26 1.98 -2.35
CA MET A 207 -28.29 2.38 -1.40
C MET A 207 -28.82 3.80 -1.65
N LEU A 208 -27.98 4.73 -2.09
CA LEU A 208 -28.42 6.06 -2.53
C LEU A 208 -29.33 6.00 -3.77
N LYS A 209 -28.99 5.15 -4.75
CA LYS A 209 -29.88 4.91 -5.92
C LYS A 209 -31.21 4.33 -5.49
N LEU A 210 -31.21 3.27 -4.66
CA LEU A 210 -32.43 2.63 -4.16
C LEU A 210 -33.29 3.59 -3.31
N GLN A 211 -32.68 4.50 -2.55
CA GLN A 211 -33.41 5.57 -1.83
C GLN A 211 -34.16 6.48 -2.80
N ASN A 212 -33.50 6.93 -3.86
CA ASN A 212 -34.11 7.79 -4.88
C ASN A 212 -35.24 7.07 -5.63
N GLU A 213 -35.16 5.75 -5.76
CA GLU A 213 -36.16 4.92 -6.43
C GLU A 213 -37.25 4.38 -5.48
N GLY A 214 -37.15 4.62 -4.17
CA GLY A 214 -38.09 4.11 -3.18
C GLY A 214 -38.03 2.59 -2.96
N LYS A 215 -36.87 1.97 -3.25
CA LYS A 215 -36.66 0.51 -3.25
C LYS A 215 -35.79 0.01 -2.09
N THR A 216 -35.50 0.84 -1.10
CA THR A 216 -34.63 0.45 0.04
C THR A 216 -35.17 -0.71 0.87
N SER A 217 -36.49 -0.96 0.82
CA SER A 217 -37.13 -2.08 1.52
C SER A 217 -36.73 -3.46 0.98
N LEU A 218 -36.07 -3.53 -0.18
CA LEU A 218 -35.52 -4.77 -0.73
C LEU A 218 -34.24 -5.23 -0.01
N VAL A 219 -33.63 -4.38 0.82
CA VAL A 219 -32.42 -4.71 1.57
C VAL A 219 -32.79 -4.92 3.04
N ASP A 220 -32.35 -6.02 3.62
CA ASP A 220 -32.52 -6.31 5.05
C ASP A 220 -31.28 -5.91 5.85
N LYS A 221 -30.11 -6.39 5.42
CA LYS A 221 -28.84 -6.23 6.12
C LYS A 221 -27.70 -5.87 5.18
N ILE A 222 -26.73 -5.12 5.69
CA ILE A 222 -25.48 -4.78 5.00
C ILE A 222 -24.30 -5.10 5.90
N ILE A 223 -23.33 -5.82 5.37
CA ILE A 223 -22.07 -6.15 6.05
C ILE A 223 -20.93 -5.47 5.30
N PHE A 224 -20.31 -4.47 5.93
CA PHE A 224 -19.10 -3.80 5.42
C PHE A 224 -17.87 -4.51 5.98
N ALA A 225 -17.22 -5.31 5.16
CA ALA A 225 -16.01 -6.05 5.51
C ALA A 225 -14.76 -5.32 5.01
N ALA A 226 -13.92 -4.87 5.94
CA ALA A 226 -12.66 -4.17 5.66
C ALA A 226 -12.83 -2.98 4.69
N SER A 227 -13.99 -2.33 4.69
CA SER A 227 -14.27 -1.25 3.72
C SER A 227 -13.51 0.03 4.09
N PRO A 228 -12.74 0.66 3.19
CA PRO A 228 -12.10 1.94 3.43
C PRO A 228 -13.14 3.07 3.38
N GLN A 229 -14.01 3.14 4.38
CA GLN A 229 -15.19 4.00 4.31
C GLN A 229 -14.85 5.48 4.17
N LEU A 230 -13.69 5.90 4.68
CA LEU A 230 -13.17 7.28 4.58
C LEU A 230 -11.90 7.35 3.72
N GLY A 231 -11.59 6.31 2.94
CA GLY A 231 -10.33 6.17 2.20
C GLY A 231 -9.20 5.54 3.02
N THR A 232 -8.01 5.44 2.41
CA THR A 232 -6.81 4.86 3.03
C THR A 232 -5.52 5.61 2.65
N PRO A 233 -4.60 5.86 3.60
CA PRO A 233 -3.27 6.40 3.32
C PRO A 233 -2.44 5.54 2.34
N LYS A 234 -2.71 4.23 2.24
CA LYS A 234 -2.04 3.35 1.24
C LYS A 234 -2.29 3.82 -0.19
N ALA A 235 -3.46 4.38 -0.49
CA ALA A 235 -3.78 4.93 -1.80
C ALA A 235 -2.90 6.16 -2.13
N VAL A 236 -2.53 6.95 -1.11
CA VAL A 236 -1.63 8.10 -1.28
C VAL A 236 -0.25 7.66 -1.75
N ALA A 237 0.36 6.69 -1.06
CA ALA A 237 1.67 6.15 -1.44
C ALA A 237 1.63 5.49 -2.83
N SER A 238 0.54 4.77 -3.10
CA SER A 238 0.28 4.14 -4.40
C SER A 238 0.22 5.16 -5.54
N MET A 239 -0.54 6.24 -5.39
CA MET A 239 -0.75 7.22 -6.46
C MET A 239 0.43 8.19 -6.63
N LEU A 240 1.14 8.51 -5.53
CA LEU A 240 2.28 9.42 -5.58
C LEU A 240 3.58 8.75 -6.04
N HIS A 241 3.79 7.47 -5.70
CA HIS A 241 5.05 6.77 -5.91
C HIS A 241 4.93 5.43 -6.66
N GLY A 242 3.72 4.89 -6.81
CA GLY A 242 3.53 3.53 -7.36
C GLY A 242 3.83 2.43 -6.35
N ASP A 243 3.84 2.74 -5.05
CA ASP A 243 4.09 1.78 -3.97
C ASP A 243 2.89 0.85 -3.73
N PHE A 244 3.13 -0.30 -3.08
CA PHE A 244 2.11 -1.30 -2.73
C PHE A 244 1.31 -1.90 -3.90
N GLN A 245 1.86 -1.91 -5.11
CA GLN A 245 1.17 -2.38 -6.32
C GLN A 245 1.35 -3.88 -6.58
N ASP A 246 1.71 -4.64 -5.55
CA ASP A 246 1.89 -6.09 -5.61
C ASP A 246 0.55 -6.78 -5.44
N ILE A 247 -0.07 -7.15 -6.54
CA ILE A 247 -1.26 -7.99 -6.52
C ILE A 247 -0.98 -9.25 -7.35
N PRO A 248 -1.07 -10.46 -6.76
CA PRO A 248 -1.28 -10.74 -5.33
C PRO A 248 -0.07 -10.32 -4.46
N PRO A 249 -0.29 -10.14 -3.14
CA PRO A 249 0.79 -9.82 -2.20
C PRO A 249 1.90 -10.86 -2.30
N GLY A 250 3.15 -10.43 -2.47
CA GLY A 250 4.28 -11.36 -2.66
C GLY A 250 4.90 -11.36 -4.07
N LEU A 251 4.30 -10.68 -5.05
CA LEU A 251 4.77 -10.74 -6.44
C LEU A 251 5.60 -9.55 -6.95
N GLY A 252 5.97 -8.57 -6.10
CA GLY A 252 7.01 -7.58 -6.40
C GLY A 252 6.98 -7.02 -7.84
N GLY A 253 5.91 -6.36 -8.26
CA GLY A 253 5.79 -5.72 -9.57
C GLY A 253 5.64 -6.66 -10.78
N LEU A 254 5.52 -7.98 -10.61
CA LEU A 254 5.32 -8.94 -11.72
C LEU A 254 4.06 -8.69 -12.54
N MET A 255 2.96 -8.27 -11.90
CA MET A 255 1.71 -7.95 -12.61
C MET A 255 1.74 -6.53 -13.18
N LEU A 256 2.26 -5.57 -12.42
CA LEU A 256 2.32 -4.16 -12.81
C LEU A 256 3.53 -3.49 -12.15
N SER A 257 4.43 -2.91 -12.96
CA SER A 257 5.54 -2.12 -12.42
C SER A 257 5.03 -0.87 -11.70
N LYS A 258 5.78 -0.36 -10.71
CA LYS A 258 5.44 0.90 -10.01
C LYS A 258 5.11 2.04 -10.98
N SER A 259 5.89 2.15 -12.07
CA SER A 259 5.68 3.16 -13.10
C SER A 259 4.34 3.00 -13.84
N ASN A 260 4.00 1.80 -14.27
CA ASN A 260 2.73 1.55 -14.96
C ASN A 260 1.54 1.66 -14.01
N ALA A 261 1.70 1.24 -12.76
CA ALA A 261 0.65 1.34 -11.75
C ALA A 261 0.33 2.79 -11.42
N ARG A 262 1.36 3.63 -11.25
CA ARG A 262 1.21 5.06 -11.11
C ARG A 262 0.51 5.69 -12.32
N ALA A 263 0.95 5.34 -13.54
CA ALA A 263 0.33 5.84 -14.77
C ALA A 263 -1.15 5.42 -14.92
N LEU A 264 -1.51 4.21 -14.48
CA LEU A 264 -2.89 3.75 -14.43
C LEU A 264 -3.71 4.56 -13.42
N ALA A 265 -3.22 4.66 -12.18
CA ALA A 265 -3.94 5.29 -11.07
C ALA A 265 -4.16 6.80 -11.28
N GLU A 266 -3.25 7.49 -11.98
CA GLU A 266 -3.36 8.91 -12.30
C GLU A 266 -4.70 9.32 -12.92
N ASN A 267 -5.28 8.44 -13.74
CA ASN A 267 -6.51 8.72 -14.49
C ASN A 267 -7.64 7.76 -14.11
N MET A 268 -7.53 7.04 -13.01
CA MET A 268 -8.52 6.04 -12.58
C MET A 268 -9.48 6.66 -11.55
N PRO A 269 -10.74 6.97 -11.89
CA PRO A 269 -11.69 7.61 -10.96
C PRO A 269 -11.79 6.94 -9.59
N ASP A 270 -11.82 5.61 -9.55
CA ASP A 270 -11.93 4.85 -8.30
C ASP A 270 -10.69 5.01 -7.39
N ALA A 271 -9.51 5.23 -7.96
CA ALA A 271 -8.29 5.50 -7.18
C ALA A 271 -8.46 6.75 -6.30
N TYR A 272 -9.11 7.79 -6.84
CA TYR A 272 -9.39 9.02 -6.13
C TYR A 272 -10.47 8.83 -5.05
N ALA A 273 -11.42 7.92 -5.26
CA ALA A 273 -12.43 7.55 -4.25
C ALA A 273 -11.86 6.70 -3.10
N LEU A 274 -10.61 6.25 -3.20
CA LEU A 274 -9.91 5.54 -2.13
C LEU A 274 -8.92 6.43 -1.35
N LEU A 275 -8.70 7.67 -1.80
CA LEU A 275 -7.88 8.63 -1.06
C LEU A 275 -8.59 9.04 0.24
N PRO A 276 -7.84 9.41 1.31
CA PRO A 276 -8.42 9.99 2.52
C PRO A 276 -9.42 11.12 2.20
N SER A 277 -10.68 10.93 2.60
CA SER A 277 -11.75 11.90 2.38
C SER A 277 -11.65 13.06 3.37
N GLY A 278 -12.47 14.11 3.21
CA GLY A 278 -12.55 15.19 4.20
C GLY A 278 -12.88 14.68 5.60
N ALA A 279 -13.80 13.70 5.69
CA ALA A 279 -14.20 13.09 6.96
C ALA A 279 -13.12 12.18 7.57
N TYR A 280 -12.13 11.71 6.79
CA TYR A 280 -10.97 11.02 7.34
C TYR A 280 -10.20 11.90 8.31
N PHE A 281 -9.88 13.12 7.89
CA PHE A 281 -9.12 14.11 8.68
C PHE A 281 -9.88 14.63 9.90
N GLU A 282 -11.21 14.51 9.92
CA GLU A 282 -12.03 14.80 11.10
C GLU A 282 -11.94 13.69 12.16
N LYS A 283 -11.57 12.46 11.74
CA LYS A 283 -11.58 11.26 12.59
C LYS A 283 -10.18 10.76 12.97
N VAL A 284 -9.19 10.99 12.12
CA VAL A 284 -7.80 10.56 12.30
C VAL A 284 -6.90 11.78 12.41
N ALA A 285 -6.22 11.92 13.55
CA ALA A 285 -5.32 13.03 13.84
C ALA A 285 -3.88 12.81 13.31
N ASP A 286 -3.52 11.56 12.99
CA ASP A 286 -2.20 11.28 12.43
C ASP A 286 -2.06 11.91 11.04
N PRO A 287 -0.96 12.63 10.75
CA PRO A 287 -0.74 13.25 9.46
C PRO A 287 -0.58 12.19 8.37
N VAL A 288 -1.24 12.38 7.24
CA VAL A 288 -1.10 11.48 6.09
C VAL A 288 0.19 11.75 5.32
N ILE A 289 0.76 12.96 5.45
CA ILE A 289 2.05 13.34 4.87
C ILE A 289 2.84 14.21 5.88
N THR A 290 4.12 13.93 6.05
CA THR A 290 5.05 14.70 6.90
C THR A 290 6.22 15.23 6.06
N LEU A 291 6.50 16.53 6.19
CA LEU A 291 7.51 17.26 5.42
C LEU A 291 8.58 17.92 6.29
N THR A 292 8.61 17.62 7.60
CA THR A 292 9.49 18.25 8.60
C THR A 292 10.96 18.24 8.18
N ASP A 293 11.42 17.14 7.58
CA ASP A 293 12.80 16.94 7.15
C ASP A 293 12.97 17.13 5.63
N SER A 294 12.00 17.74 4.95
CA SER A 294 12.03 18.05 3.51
C SER A 294 11.60 19.50 3.22
N PRO A 295 12.36 20.50 3.71
CA PRO A 295 11.98 21.91 3.62
C PRO A 295 11.89 22.43 2.19
N THR A 296 12.65 21.88 1.24
CA THR A 296 12.56 22.30 -0.17
C THR A 296 11.24 21.84 -0.78
N LEU A 297 10.87 20.57 -0.59
CA LEU A 297 9.59 20.02 -1.02
C LEU A 297 8.42 20.74 -0.34
N GLN A 298 8.50 21.02 0.97
CA GLN A 298 7.50 21.81 1.70
C GLN A 298 7.28 23.17 1.04
N SER A 299 8.36 23.91 0.78
CA SER A 299 8.30 25.22 0.14
C SER A 299 7.73 25.14 -1.28
N GLN A 300 8.16 24.14 -2.07
CA GLN A 300 7.65 23.92 -3.43
C GLN A 300 6.18 23.49 -3.46
N ALA A 301 5.71 22.77 -2.45
CA ALA A 301 4.31 22.38 -2.30
C ALA A 301 3.44 23.53 -1.78
N GLY A 302 4.03 24.63 -1.30
CA GLY A 302 3.30 25.78 -0.77
C GLY A 302 2.59 25.48 0.55
N ILE A 303 3.11 24.50 1.28
CA ILE A 303 2.54 24.00 2.53
C ILE A 303 3.19 24.75 3.70
N SER A 304 2.36 25.28 4.60
CA SER A 304 2.86 26.08 5.73
C SER A 304 3.18 25.21 6.95
N ASP A 305 2.30 24.26 7.27
CA ASP A 305 2.53 23.28 8.34
C ASP A 305 3.21 22.03 7.75
N PRO A 306 4.40 21.62 8.21
CA PRO A 306 5.02 20.41 7.70
C PRO A 306 4.21 19.12 7.97
N LEU A 307 3.19 19.16 8.84
CA LEU A 307 2.27 18.05 9.08
C LEU A 307 0.98 18.27 8.28
N ILE A 308 0.72 17.39 7.31
CA ILE A 308 -0.50 17.44 6.50
C ILE A 308 -1.51 16.49 7.12
N ASP A 309 -2.36 17.03 7.98
CA ASP A 309 -3.43 16.36 8.72
C ASP A 309 -4.82 16.94 8.42
N ASP A 310 -4.95 17.76 7.36
CA ASP A 310 -6.23 18.30 6.89
C ASP A 310 -6.44 18.16 5.37
N ALA A 311 -7.71 18.18 4.96
CA ALA A 311 -8.11 17.95 3.57
C ALA A 311 -7.64 19.05 2.59
N THR A 312 -7.47 20.29 3.05
CA THR A 312 -7.08 21.44 2.22
C THR A 312 -5.61 21.35 1.87
N ASP A 313 -4.75 21.16 2.87
CA ASP A 313 -3.31 21.01 2.66
C ASP A 313 -3.01 19.69 1.93
N PHE A 314 -3.76 18.62 2.22
CA PHE A 314 -3.67 17.36 1.47
C PHE A 314 -3.97 17.54 -0.01
N SER A 315 -5.11 18.16 -0.35
CA SER A 315 -5.49 18.46 -1.74
C SER A 315 -4.45 19.33 -2.44
N THR A 316 -3.98 20.38 -1.76
CA THR A 316 -2.94 21.29 -2.28
C THR A 316 -1.65 20.53 -2.59
N PHE A 317 -1.22 19.68 -1.66
CA PHE A 317 -0.03 18.86 -1.83
C PHE A 317 -0.19 17.91 -3.01
N ILE A 318 -1.17 17.01 -3.02
CA ILE A 318 -1.23 15.91 -4.01
C ILE A 318 -1.48 16.38 -5.45
N THR A 319 -2.14 17.53 -5.65
CA THR A 319 -2.41 18.05 -7.00
C THR A 319 -1.41 19.11 -7.46
N GLY A 320 -0.50 19.57 -6.59
CA GLY A 320 0.46 20.63 -6.93
C GLY A 320 -0.20 21.94 -7.38
N ASN A 321 -1.43 22.23 -6.91
CA ASN A 321 -2.27 23.35 -7.39
C ASN A 321 -1.68 24.74 -7.12
N ASN A 322 -0.62 24.83 -6.32
CA ASN A 322 0.13 26.06 -6.09
C ASN A 322 1.07 26.43 -7.28
N GLY A 323 1.21 25.55 -8.28
CA GLY A 323 2.09 25.73 -9.44
C GLY A 323 3.58 25.57 -9.14
N GLY A 324 3.94 25.18 -7.91
CA GLY A 324 5.33 25.04 -7.47
C GLY A 324 5.96 23.67 -7.77
N ARG A 325 5.15 22.66 -8.14
CA ARG A 325 5.63 21.32 -8.51
C ARG A 325 5.22 20.98 -9.94
N SER A 326 6.18 20.57 -10.77
CA SER A 326 5.92 20.01 -12.10
C SER A 326 5.61 18.52 -12.01
N LYS A 327 4.70 18.02 -12.84
CA LYS A 327 4.43 16.59 -12.95
C LYS A 327 5.70 15.85 -13.40
N PRO A 328 6.26 14.92 -12.60
CA PRO A 328 7.43 14.15 -12.99
C PRO A 328 7.07 13.08 -14.03
N ALA A 329 8.09 12.43 -14.59
CA ALA A 329 7.87 11.29 -15.48
C ALA A 329 7.28 10.10 -14.69
N SER A 330 6.48 9.24 -15.33
CA SER A 330 5.90 8.07 -14.64
C SER A 330 6.95 7.10 -14.12
N SER A 331 8.17 7.11 -14.66
CA SER A 331 9.30 6.29 -14.22
C SER A 331 10.04 6.86 -13.00
N ASP A 332 9.83 8.15 -12.68
CA ASP A 332 10.41 8.79 -11.50
C ASP A 332 9.51 8.52 -10.29
N THR A 333 9.72 7.37 -9.65
CA THR A 333 8.94 6.91 -8.50
C THR A 333 9.37 7.53 -7.16
N GLU A 334 10.45 8.32 -7.14
CA GLU A 334 10.90 9.05 -5.93
C GLU A 334 10.20 10.40 -5.80
N THR A 335 10.06 11.14 -6.90
CA THR A 335 9.41 12.46 -6.87
C THR A 335 7.88 12.30 -6.74
N PRO A 336 7.24 12.93 -5.74
CA PRO A 336 5.79 12.82 -5.54
C PRO A 336 5.01 13.25 -6.77
N ASN A 337 4.03 12.47 -7.17
CA ASN A 337 3.21 12.79 -8.32
C ASN A 337 2.40 14.08 -8.19
N VAL A 338 1.84 14.50 -9.31
CA VAL A 338 0.88 15.59 -9.42
C VAL A 338 -0.42 15.00 -9.98
N LEU A 339 -1.41 14.82 -9.11
CA LEU A 339 -2.69 14.18 -9.42
C LEU A 339 -3.68 15.17 -10.06
N SER A 340 -4.73 14.64 -10.70
CA SER A 340 -5.75 15.42 -11.42
C SER A 340 -6.67 16.18 -10.44
N PRO A 341 -6.70 17.53 -10.50
CA PRO A 341 -7.63 18.31 -9.69
C PRO A 341 -9.10 18.02 -10.01
N ALA A 342 -9.40 17.66 -11.27
CA ALA A 342 -10.77 17.38 -11.70
C ALA A 342 -11.29 16.06 -11.14
N LEU A 343 -10.47 15.00 -11.20
CA LEU A 343 -10.83 13.69 -10.63
C LEU A 343 -10.87 13.74 -9.11
N LEU A 344 -9.96 14.48 -8.47
CA LEU A 344 -10.01 14.69 -7.02
C LEU A 344 -11.26 15.46 -6.60
N ALA A 345 -11.62 16.52 -7.33
CA ALA A 345 -12.85 17.26 -7.06
C ALA A 345 -14.08 16.36 -7.21
N HIS A 346 -14.12 15.52 -8.25
CA HIS A 346 -15.19 14.54 -8.45
C HIS A 346 -15.29 13.54 -7.29
N ALA A 347 -14.19 12.92 -6.88
CA ALA A 347 -14.15 12.02 -5.73
C ALA A 347 -14.61 12.71 -4.42
N ALA A 348 -14.27 13.98 -4.22
CA ALA A 348 -14.80 14.76 -3.11
C ALA A 348 -16.32 14.97 -3.19
N LEU A 349 -16.93 15.07 -4.39
CA LEU A 349 -18.39 15.08 -4.54
C LEU A 349 -18.99 13.73 -4.12
N VAL A 350 -18.37 12.63 -4.54
CA VAL A 350 -18.79 11.26 -4.21
C VAL A 350 -18.74 11.05 -2.70
N HIS A 351 -17.62 11.34 -2.04
CA HIS A 351 -17.50 11.22 -0.59
C HIS A 351 -18.49 12.09 0.19
N ARG A 352 -18.82 13.29 -0.29
CA ARG A 352 -19.87 14.10 0.37
C ARG A 352 -21.23 13.39 0.41
N GLN A 353 -21.51 12.47 -0.51
CA GLN A 353 -22.70 11.63 -0.48
C GLN A 353 -22.48 10.36 0.34
N LEU A 354 -21.38 9.64 0.12
CA LEU A 354 -21.12 8.35 0.77
C LEU A 354 -20.83 8.48 2.27
N ASP A 355 -20.09 9.51 2.68
CA ASP A 355 -19.70 9.73 4.08
C ASP A 355 -20.89 10.21 4.92
N ASN A 356 -21.85 10.90 4.28
CA ASN A 356 -23.10 11.37 4.92
C ASN A 356 -24.26 10.37 4.82
N TRP A 357 -24.07 9.26 4.10
CA TRP A 357 -25.13 8.26 3.97
C TRP A 357 -25.44 7.63 5.33
N THR A 358 -26.73 7.52 5.64
CA THR A 358 -27.22 6.84 6.84
C THR A 358 -28.17 5.70 6.43
N PRO A 359 -28.20 4.58 7.17
CA PRO A 359 -29.03 3.45 6.80
C PRO A 359 -30.52 3.83 6.90
N PRO A 360 -31.34 3.54 5.88
CA PRO A 360 -32.78 3.70 5.95
C PRO A 360 -33.40 2.88 7.09
N SER A 361 -34.59 3.30 7.52
CA SER A 361 -35.40 2.50 8.45
C SER A 361 -35.62 1.08 7.93
N GLY A 362 -35.34 0.08 8.76
CA GLY A 362 -35.50 -1.33 8.43
C GLY A 362 -34.31 -1.98 7.72
N VAL A 363 -33.19 -1.26 7.54
CA VAL A 363 -31.92 -1.81 7.06
C VAL A 363 -30.94 -1.88 8.23
N GLU A 364 -30.46 -3.07 8.57
CA GLU A 364 -29.42 -3.26 9.58
C GLU A 364 -28.02 -3.18 8.97
N VAL A 365 -27.06 -2.65 9.71
CA VAL A 365 -25.67 -2.52 9.26
C VAL A 365 -24.71 -3.14 10.27
N PHE A 366 -23.73 -3.89 9.77
CA PHE A 366 -22.64 -4.46 10.53
C PHE A 366 -21.30 -4.08 9.88
N GLN A 367 -20.31 -3.78 10.71
CA GLN A 367 -18.93 -3.51 10.28
C GLN A 367 -18.04 -4.66 10.71
N ILE A 368 -17.22 -5.19 9.82
CA ILE A 368 -16.17 -6.17 10.12
C ILE A 368 -14.84 -5.53 9.78
N VAL A 369 -13.96 -5.39 10.77
CA VAL A 369 -12.70 -4.67 10.69
C VAL A 369 -11.56 -5.65 10.95
N GLY A 370 -10.59 -5.74 10.05
CA GLY A 370 -9.35 -6.46 10.32
C GLY A 370 -8.43 -5.64 11.22
N TRP A 371 -7.78 -6.29 12.18
CA TRP A 371 -6.89 -5.64 13.13
C TRP A 371 -5.60 -6.44 13.34
N GLY A 372 -4.52 -5.76 13.77
CA GLY A 372 -3.29 -6.36 14.26
C GLY A 372 -2.16 -6.43 13.24
N LEU A 373 -2.35 -5.95 12.00
CA LEU A 373 -1.32 -5.96 10.97
C LEU A 373 -0.76 -4.56 10.71
N ASP A 374 0.55 -4.48 10.48
CA ASP A 374 1.19 -3.21 10.09
C ASP A 374 0.55 -2.66 8.81
N THR A 375 -0.02 -1.46 8.94
CA THR A 375 -0.90 -0.82 7.98
C THR A 375 -0.39 0.58 7.67
N PRO A 376 -0.28 0.98 6.39
CA PRO A 376 0.14 2.33 6.01
C PRO A 376 -0.76 3.40 6.64
N LYS A 377 -0.17 4.34 7.38
CA LYS A 377 -0.87 5.48 7.99
C LYS A 377 -0.48 6.84 7.41
N GLY A 378 0.69 6.96 6.79
CA GLY A 378 1.15 8.21 6.18
C GLY A 378 2.50 8.07 5.48
N ILE A 379 2.99 9.16 4.91
CA ILE A 379 4.28 9.21 4.21
C ILE A 379 5.16 10.31 4.84
N THR A 380 6.38 9.97 5.23
CA THR A 380 7.39 10.93 5.67
C THR A 380 8.38 11.18 4.54
N TYR A 381 8.61 12.46 4.21
CA TYR A 381 9.63 12.86 3.27
C TYR A 381 10.87 13.41 3.98
N THR A 382 12.04 13.08 3.44
CA THR A 382 13.35 13.53 3.94
C THR A 382 14.20 14.04 2.78
N GLU A 383 15.01 15.06 3.03
CA GLU A 383 15.96 15.63 2.06
C GLU A 383 17.40 15.48 2.55
N GLU A 384 18.24 14.84 1.73
CA GLU A 384 19.65 14.62 2.05
C GLU A 384 20.55 15.02 0.88
N PRO A 385 21.68 15.72 1.11
CA PRO A 385 22.66 16.00 0.07
C PRO A 385 23.45 14.74 -0.29
N ARG A 386 23.60 14.44 -1.60
CA ARG A 386 24.43 13.34 -2.11
C ARG A 386 25.32 13.80 -3.25
N ILE A 387 26.50 13.18 -3.39
CA ILE A 387 27.40 13.44 -4.52
C ILE A 387 27.02 12.51 -5.67
N PHE A 388 26.82 13.10 -6.85
CA PHE A 388 26.54 12.39 -8.10
C PHE A 388 27.65 12.66 -9.12
N CYS A 389 28.14 11.60 -9.76
CA CYS A 389 29.20 11.69 -10.76
C CYS A 389 28.69 11.38 -12.17
N SER A 390 28.77 12.35 -13.09
CA SER A 390 28.43 12.17 -14.51
C SER A 390 29.61 12.54 -15.41
N GLY A 391 30.01 11.59 -16.26
CA GLY A 391 31.12 11.74 -17.19
C GLY A 391 32.48 11.91 -16.50
N LEU A 392 32.91 13.15 -16.31
CA LEU A 392 34.21 13.54 -15.72
C LEU A 392 34.07 14.54 -14.55
N SER A 393 32.85 14.79 -14.10
CA SER A 393 32.51 15.75 -13.06
C SER A 393 31.59 15.11 -12.02
N CYS A 394 31.74 15.54 -10.77
CA CYS A 394 30.80 15.22 -9.70
C CYS A 394 30.23 16.52 -9.13
N ALA A 395 28.99 16.47 -8.65
CA ALA A 395 28.34 17.58 -7.99
C ALA A 395 27.47 17.06 -6.84
N SER A 396 27.35 17.85 -5.77
CA SER A 396 26.39 17.58 -4.71
C SER A 396 25.00 18.05 -5.15
N ALA A 397 23.98 17.21 -4.96
CA ALA A 397 22.59 17.54 -5.18
C ALA A 397 21.74 16.98 -4.02
N THR A 398 20.69 17.70 -3.64
CA THR A 398 19.72 17.23 -2.65
C THR A 398 18.81 16.19 -3.27
N THR A 399 18.71 15.04 -2.62
CA THR A 399 17.74 13.99 -2.94
C THR A 399 16.58 14.02 -1.97
N THR A 400 15.36 13.98 -2.48
CA THR A 400 14.16 13.73 -1.69
C THR A 400 13.91 12.23 -1.64
N ARG A 401 13.55 11.71 -0.47
CA ARG A 401 13.22 10.32 -0.21
C ARG A 401 11.90 10.26 0.53
N HIS A 402 11.20 9.15 0.41
CA HIS A 402 10.00 8.89 1.18
C HIS A 402 10.07 7.57 1.95
N VAL A 403 9.39 7.55 3.08
CA VAL A 403 9.15 6.37 3.91
C VAL A 403 7.64 6.30 4.16
N VAL A 404 7.06 5.11 4.08
CA VAL A 404 5.68 4.90 4.49
C VAL A 404 5.64 4.53 5.96
N GLU A 405 4.98 5.36 6.76
CA GLU A 405 4.77 5.12 8.18
C GLU A 405 3.66 4.09 8.38
N MET A 406 3.88 3.17 9.34
CA MET A 406 2.95 2.07 9.62
C MET A 406 2.32 2.20 11.01
N THR A 407 1.09 1.73 11.15
CA THR A 407 0.37 1.50 12.42
C THR A 407 -0.06 0.05 12.52
N GLU A 408 -0.14 -0.49 13.72
CA GLU A 408 -0.65 -1.84 14.01
C GLU A 408 -2.18 -1.91 13.94
N ASP A 409 -2.84 -0.75 13.94
CA ASP A 409 -4.28 -0.56 13.96
C ASP A 409 -4.88 -0.66 12.55
N GLY A 410 -4.86 -1.86 11.99
CA GLY A 410 -5.47 -2.14 10.69
C GLY A 410 -5.21 -3.54 10.15
N ASP A 411 -5.47 -3.70 8.86
CA ASP A 411 -5.49 -4.99 8.15
C ASP A 411 -4.44 -5.11 7.03
N ARG A 412 -3.38 -4.28 7.06
CA ARG A 412 -2.33 -4.09 6.02
C ARG A 412 -2.75 -3.19 4.84
N THR A 413 -3.98 -2.71 4.82
CA THR A 413 -4.48 -1.79 3.78
C THR A 413 -5.29 -0.64 4.35
N VAL A 414 -6.23 -0.91 5.24
CA VAL A 414 -7.17 0.07 5.80
C VAL A 414 -6.92 0.18 7.29
N VAL A 415 -6.68 1.41 7.74
CA VAL A 415 -6.62 1.70 9.18
C VAL A 415 -8.00 1.52 9.80
N ASP A 416 -8.06 0.96 11.01
CA ASP A 416 -9.32 0.59 11.65
C ASP A 416 -10.28 1.77 11.84
N ALA A 417 -9.78 2.99 12.07
CA ALA A 417 -10.58 4.20 12.19
C ALA A 417 -11.38 4.52 10.91
N SER A 418 -10.84 4.18 9.73
CA SER A 418 -11.54 4.31 8.44
C SER A 418 -12.50 3.13 8.22
N ALA A 419 -12.12 1.91 8.61
CA ALA A 419 -12.98 0.74 8.47
C ALA A 419 -14.20 0.76 9.43
N ALA A 420 -14.00 1.22 10.67
CA ALA A 420 -14.99 1.44 11.71
C ALA A 420 -15.60 2.86 11.66
N ALA A 421 -15.57 3.51 10.49
CA ALA A 421 -16.04 4.88 10.34
C ALA A 421 -17.51 5.07 10.76
N PHE A 422 -18.30 4.01 10.63
CA PHE A 422 -19.76 4.03 10.75
C PHE A 422 -20.27 3.92 12.20
N GLY A 423 -19.71 4.76 13.07
CA GLY A 423 -20.20 5.09 14.42
C GLY A 423 -20.91 3.99 15.20
N ASN A 424 -22.10 4.30 15.70
CA ASN A 424 -22.89 3.51 16.67
C ASN A 424 -23.43 2.16 16.13
N TRP A 425 -23.02 1.73 14.95
CA TRP A 425 -23.43 0.44 14.40
C TRP A 425 -22.54 -0.68 14.93
N PRO A 426 -23.09 -1.90 15.10
CA PRO A 426 -22.31 -3.05 15.52
C PRO A 426 -21.03 -3.21 14.70
N THR A 427 -19.91 -3.27 15.42
CA THR A 427 -18.58 -3.40 14.83
C THR A 427 -17.92 -4.63 15.42
N PHE A 428 -17.41 -5.49 14.55
CA PHE A 428 -16.67 -6.69 14.89
C PHE A 428 -15.22 -6.53 14.41
N PHE A 429 -14.27 -6.77 15.30
CA PHE A 429 -12.85 -6.76 14.99
C PHE A 429 -12.37 -8.20 14.86
N ILE A 430 -11.70 -8.52 13.76
CA ILE A 430 -11.03 -9.80 13.51
C ILE A 430 -9.54 -9.60 13.77
N ASP A 431 -9.02 -10.30 14.78
CA ASP A 431 -7.59 -10.29 15.11
C ASP A 431 -6.81 -11.15 14.11
N LEU A 432 -6.36 -10.52 13.02
CA LEU A 432 -5.64 -11.19 11.94
C LEU A 432 -4.25 -11.64 12.39
N LYS A 433 -3.62 -10.89 13.30
CA LYS A 433 -2.29 -11.24 13.84
C LYS A 433 -2.36 -12.59 14.55
N THR A 434 -3.27 -12.73 15.51
CA THR A 434 -3.42 -13.98 16.26
C THR A 434 -3.85 -15.13 15.34
N ILE A 435 -4.77 -14.90 14.39
CA ILE A 435 -5.17 -15.93 13.42
C ILE A 435 -3.96 -16.40 12.60
N ASN A 436 -3.11 -15.50 12.14
CA ASN A 436 -1.94 -15.86 11.35
C ASN A 436 -0.94 -16.71 12.15
N ASP A 437 -0.76 -16.41 13.43
CA ASP A 437 0.12 -17.19 14.33
C ASP A 437 -0.43 -18.60 14.58
N VAL A 438 -1.73 -18.74 14.84
CA VAL A 438 -2.34 -20.03 15.22
C VAL A 438 -2.67 -20.93 14.04
N GLU A 439 -3.03 -20.35 12.88
CA GLU A 439 -3.36 -21.12 11.68
C GLU A 439 -2.13 -21.38 10.79
N GLU A 440 -0.97 -20.78 11.08
CA GLU A 440 0.24 -20.82 10.25
C GLU A 440 -0.06 -20.45 8.78
N ARG A 441 -1.00 -19.52 8.60
CA ARG A 441 -1.48 -19.04 7.29
C ARG A 441 -1.48 -17.53 7.28
N LYS A 442 -1.23 -16.96 6.11
CA LYS A 442 -1.11 -15.51 5.94
C LYS A 442 -2.41 -14.88 5.47
N PHE A 443 -3.18 -14.36 6.41
CA PHE A 443 -4.34 -13.53 6.15
C PHE A 443 -4.00 -12.04 6.29
N ASN A 444 -4.62 -11.24 5.43
CA ASN A 444 -4.55 -9.79 5.39
C ASN A 444 -5.84 -9.25 4.75
N HIS A 445 -5.89 -7.94 4.51
CA HIS A 445 -7.00 -7.27 3.82
C HIS A 445 -7.55 -8.03 2.61
N ALA A 446 -6.69 -8.51 1.70
CA ALA A 446 -7.13 -9.08 0.43
C ALA A 446 -7.88 -10.41 0.60
N ASN A 447 -7.63 -11.15 1.67
CA ASN A 447 -8.18 -12.48 1.91
C ASN A 447 -8.77 -12.65 3.32
N ILE A 448 -9.19 -11.56 3.97
CA ILE A 448 -9.87 -11.61 5.29
C ILE A 448 -11.12 -12.51 5.26
N THR A 449 -11.79 -12.58 4.11
CA THR A 449 -12.95 -13.43 3.88
C THR A 449 -12.65 -14.93 3.90
N GLU A 450 -11.38 -15.30 3.74
CA GLU A 450 -10.90 -16.70 3.77
C GLU A 450 -10.64 -17.20 5.19
N THR A 451 -10.76 -16.33 6.20
CA THR A 451 -10.62 -16.74 7.61
C THR A 451 -11.85 -17.50 8.09
N THR A 452 -11.64 -18.53 8.90
CA THR A 452 -12.74 -19.29 9.52
C THR A 452 -13.61 -18.38 10.41
N SER A 453 -12.99 -17.42 11.09
CA SER A 453 -13.67 -16.43 11.94
C SER A 453 -14.64 -15.55 11.15
N PHE A 454 -14.22 -15.03 9.98
CA PHE A 454 -15.08 -14.25 9.10
C PHE A 454 -16.27 -15.09 8.63
N GLN A 455 -16.00 -16.28 8.08
CA GLN A 455 -17.02 -17.15 7.52
C GLN A 455 -18.05 -17.60 8.58
N THR A 456 -17.60 -17.92 9.79
CA THR A 456 -18.49 -18.26 10.90
C THR A 456 -19.34 -17.06 11.29
N LEU A 457 -18.76 -15.85 11.33
CA LEU A 457 -19.50 -14.63 11.64
C LEU A 457 -20.59 -14.34 10.60
N ILE A 458 -20.30 -14.47 9.30
CA ILE A 458 -21.30 -14.29 8.23
C ILE A 458 -22.43 -15.31 8.39
N SER A 459 -22.12 -16.59 8.63
CA SER A 459 -23.15 -17.61 8.86
C SER A 459 -24.07 -17.27 10.04
N LEU A 460 -23.54 -16.68 11.11
CA LEU A 460 -24.34 -16.21 12.24
C LEU A 460 -25.21 -15.00 11.87
N LEU A 461 -24.65 -14.02 11.17
CA LEU A 461 -25.37 -12.79 10.78
C LEU A 461 -26.49 -13.04 9.74
N VAL A 462 -26.34 -14.08 8.91
CA VAL A 462 -27.42 -14.58 8.04
C VAL A 462 -28.59 -15.08 8.90
N ALA A 463 -28.31 -15.73 10.02
CA ALA A 463 -29.32 -16.36 10.85
C ALA A 463 -29.95 -15.44 11.91
N THR A 464 -29.22 -14.46 12.42
CA THR A 464 -29.63 -13.59 13.54
C THR A 464 -29.01 -12.20 13.45
N SER A 465 -29.59 -11.22 14.14
CA SER A 465 -29.06 -9.85 14.27
C SER A 465 -28.36 -9.63 15.61
N SER A 466 -28.56 -10.52 16.59
CA SER A 466 -27.83 -10.52 17.86
C SER A 466 -27.02 -11.81 18.00
N ILE A 467 -25.73 -11.66 18.29
CA ILE A 467 -24.80 -12.77 18.47
C ILE A 467 -24.39 -12.83 19.94
N ASP A 468 -24.85 -13.87 20.65
CA ASP A 468 -24.52 -14.06 22.07
C ASP A 468 -23.10 -14.58 22.27
N VAL A 469 -22.61 -15.41 21.33
CA VAL A 469 -21.28 -16.02 21.36
C VAL A 469 -20.58 -15.69 20.05
N LEU A 470 -19.53 -14.86 20.14
CA LEU A 470 -18.71 -14.50 19.00
C LEU A 470 -17.83 -15.68 18.57
N PRO A 471 -17.51 -15.79 17.26
CA PRO A 471 -16.48 -16.71 16.80
C PRO A 471 -15.12 -16.42 17.45
N SER A 472 -14.22 -17.40 17.45
CA SER A 472 -12.85 -17.21 17.93
C SER A 472 -12.18 -16.04 17.20
N TYR A 473 -11.37 -15.28 17.94
CA TYR A 473 -10.62 -14.11 17.44
C TYR A 473 -11.49 -12.95 16.92
N VAL A 474 -12.78 -12.95 17.28
CA VAL A 474 -13.70 -11.85 16.99
C VAL A 474 -14.07 -11.13 18.29
N THR A 475 -13.94 -9.80 18.30
CA THR A 475 -14.35 -8.94 19.42
C THR A 475 -15.30 -7.84 18.96
N THR A 476 -16.06 -7.25 19.87
CA THR A 476 -16.89 -6.05 19.61
C THR A 476 -16.28 -4.76 20.14
N VAL A 477 -15.14 -4.88 20.82
CA VAL A 477 -14.32 -3.77 21.31
C VAL A 477 -13.04 -3.80 20.52
N GLN A 478 -12.63 -2.63 20.00
CA GLN A 478 -11.37 -2.46 19.29
C GLN A 478 -10.24 -2.98 20.17
N PRO A 479 -9.45 -3.97 19.69
CA PRO A 479 -8.26 -4.39 20.41
C PRO A 479 -7.27 -3.22 20.48
N SER A 480 -6.51 -3.16 21.56
CA SER A 480 -5.48 -2.13 21.73
C SER A 480 -4.11 -2.76 21.62
N SER A 481 -3.25 -2.17 20.80
CA SER A 481 -1.82 -2.51 20.79
C SER A 481 -1.25 -2.27 22.18
N THR A 482 -0.81 -3.34 22.87
CA THR A 482 -0.32 -3.25 24.25
C THR A 482 1.19 -2.99 24.28
N SER A 483 1.71 -2.44 25.38
CA SER A 483 3.17 -2.23 25.55
C SER A 483 3.97 -3.53 25.64
N ASP A 484 3.29 -4.66 25.79
CA ASP A 484 3.89 -5.98 25.93
C ASP A 484 4.08 -6.67 24.57
N GLU A 485 3.44 -6.15 23.50
CA GLU A 485 3.58 -6.64 22.13
C GLU A 485 4.60 -5.81 21.37
N LYS A 486 5.85 -6.27 21.39
CA LYS A 486 6.93 -5.64 20.63
C LYS A 486 6.88 -6.08 19.17
N ARG A 487 7.34 -5.20 18.29
CA ARG A 487 7.64 -5.49 16.89
C ARG A 487 8.98 -4.90 16.49
N LEU A 488 9.58 -5.45 15.46
CA LEU A 488 10.77 -4.88 14.85
C LEU A 488 10.41 -4.33 13.47
N ARG A 489 10.88 -3.12 13.18
CA ARG A 489 10.82 -2.50 11.86
C ARG A 489 12.24 -2.27 11.37
N LEU A 490 12.60 -2.98 10.32
CA LEU A 490 13.91 -2.95 9.68
C LEU A 490 13.81 -2.14 8.40
N ARG A 491 14.86 -1.41 8.12
CA ARG A 491 15.04 -0.67 6.87
C ARG A 491 16.47 -0.80 6.42
N VAL A 492 16.67 -1.03 5.13
CA VAL A 492 17.98 -0.86 4.50
C VAL A 492 17.88 0.03 3.28
N LEU A 493 18.83 0.94 3.14
CA LEU A 493 19.01 1.77 1.97
C LEU A 493 20.03 1.11 1.04
N SER A 494 19.71 1.10 -0.25
CA SER A 494 20.53 0.52 -1.33
C SER A 494 22.01 0.97 -1.28
N PRO A 495 22.97 0.18 -1.81
CA PRO A 495 22.80 -0.91 -2.78
C PRO A 495 23.01 -2.31 -2.19
N VAL A 496 22.20 -2.70 -1.20
CA VAL A 496 22.18 -4.08 -0.67
C VAL A 496 20.80 -4.72 -0.78
N SER A 497 20.74 -6.05 -0.80
CA SER A 497 19.53 -6.82 -0.52
C SER A 497 19.17 -6.76 0.97
N LEU A 498 17.97 -7.22 1.32
CA LEU A 498 17.53 -7.39 2.71
C LEU A 498 16.82 -8.74 2.84
N ASP A 499 17.50 -9.68 3.48
CA ASP A 499 17.04 -11.06 3.64
C ASP A 499 17.05 -11.38 5.13
N VAL A 500 15.88 -11.72 5.70
CA VAL A 500 15.70 -11.97 7.13
C VAL A 500 15.33 -13.42 7.34
N TYR A 501 15.98 -14.06 8.32
CA TYR A 501 15.73 -15.45 8.70
C TYR A 501 15.41 -15.54 10.19
N ASP A 502 14.38 -16.32 10.54
CA ASP A 502 14.08 -16.69 11.93
C ASP A 502 14.88 -17.92 12.37
N SER A 503 14.67 -18.36 13.62
CA SER A 503 15.36 -19.54 14.18
C SER A 503 14.95 -20.88 13.56
N GLU A 504 13.80 -20.93 12.87
CA GLU A 504 13.28 -22.12 12.19
C GLU A 504 13.77 -22.20 10.72
N GLY A 505 14.40 -21.14 10.23
CA GLY A 505 14.88 -21.01 8.87
C GLY A 505 13.81 -20.48 7.90
N ASN A 506 12.68 -19.98 8.40
CA ASN A 506 11.73 -19.26 7.57
C ASN A 506 12.37 -17.94 7.13
N HIS A 507 12.03 -17.48 5.92
CA HIS A 507 12.66 -16.34 5.28
C HIS A 507 11.63 -15.26 4.92
N THR A 508 12.04 -14.00 5.10
CA THR A 508 11.33 -12.82 4.60
C THR A 508 12.30 -11.91 3.86
N GLY A 509 12.04 -11.66 2.58
CA GLY A 509 12.98 -11.02 1.67
C GLY A 509 12.64 -11.26 0.20
N LEU A 510 13.59 -11.06 -0.70
CA LEU A 510 13.43 -11.43 -2.11
C LEU A 510 13.97 -12.84 -2.36
N ALA A 511 13.17 -13.69 -3.00
CA ALA A 511 13.54 -15.06 -3.34
C ALA A 511 13.55 -15.29 -4.86
N PRO A 512 14.44 -16.14 -5.40
CA PRO A 512 14.47 -16.49 -6.82
C PRO A 512 13.15 -17.09 -7.28
N ASN A 513 12.64 -16.69 -8.46
CA ASN A 513 11.42 -17.29 -8.99
C ASN A 513 11.58 -18.81 -9.11
N PRO A 514 10.65 -19.59 -8.54
CA PRO A 514 10.74 -21.04 -8.55
C PRO A 514 10.50 -21.65 -9.94
N ILE A 515 10.07 -20.87 -10.95
CA ILE A 515 10.11 -21.29 -12.36
C ILE A 515 11.58 -21.45 -12.79
N PRO A 516 12.03 -22.67 -13.14
CA PRO A 516 13.40 -22.89 -13.59
C PRO A 516 13.75 -22.03 -14.80
N GLY A 517 14.79 -21.20 -14.68
CA GLY A 517 15.29 -20.33 -15.75
C GLY A 517 14.67 -18.93 -15.79
N SER A 518 13.79 -18.57 -14.85
CA SER A 518 13.34 -17.18 -14.65
C SER A 518 14.37 -16.39 -13.84
N ASP A 519 14.69 -15.18 -14.28
CA ASP A 519 15.53 -14.19 -13.60
C ASP A 519 14.73 -13.24 -12.68
N VAL A 520 13.41 -13.33 -12.72
CA VAL A 520 12.51 -12.59 -11.82
C VAL A 520 12.69 -13.04 -10.36
N LEU A 521 12.65 -12.09 -9.42
CA LEU A 521 12.55 -12.35 -7.98
C LEU A 521 11.10 -12.17 -7.51
N TYR A 522 10.68 -12.91 -6.50
CA TYR A 522 9.40 -12.71 -5.82
C TYR A 522 9.63 -12.31 -4.36
N LYS A 523 8.65 -11.65 -3.73
CA LYS A 523 8.69 -11.32 -2.31
C LYS A 523 8.21 -12.53 -1.50
N GLU A 524 9.11 -13.05 -0.67
CA GLU A 524 8.82 -14.12 0.27
C GLU A 524 8.59 -13.52 1.67
N GLU A 525 7.58 -14.02 2.37
CA GLU A 525 7.21 -13.57 3.72
C GLU A 525 6.77 -14.80 4.54
N ASN A 526 7.66 -15.80 4.63
CA ASN A 526 7.37 -17.07 5.29
C ASN A 526 7.49 -16.99 6.81
N ILE A 527 8.18 -15.97 7.34
CA ILE A 527 8.14 -15.69 8.78
C ILE A 527 6.71 -15.24 9.13
N PRO A 528 6.01 -15.89 10.08
CA PRO A 528 4.65 -15.53 10.46
C PRO A 528 4.53 -14.05 10.84
N ASN A 529 3.44 -13.41 10.38
CA ASN A 529 3.17 -11.99 10.60
C ASN A 529 4.26 -10.99 10.13
N SER A 530 5.22 -11.43 9.34
CA SER A 530 6.19 -10.53 8.70
C SER A 530 5.65 -9.90 7.42
N TYR A 531 6.33 -8.84 6.97
CA TYR A 531 6.14 -8.29 5.62
C TYR A 531 7.45 -7.81 5.00
N TYR A 532 7.49 -7.72 3.68
CA TYR A 532 8.59 -7.11 2.91
C TYR A 532 8.04 -6.08 1.92
N GLU A 533 8.54 -4.85 2.00
CA GLU A 533 8.17 -3.75 1.11
C GLU A 533 9.38 -3.00 0.58
N GLU A 534 9.22 -2.39 -0.60
CA GLU A 534 10.24 -1.53 -1.19
C GLU A 534 9.63 -0.16 -1.43
N PHE A 535 10.18 0.88 -0.82
CA PHE A 535 9.77 2.27 -1.01
C PHE A 535 10.99 3.08 -1.42
N GLY A 536 10.87 3.70 -2.58
CA GLY A 536 11.98 4.33 -3.26
C GLY A 536 13.22 3.44 -3.35
N GLU A 537 14.38 3.94 -2.90
CA GLU A 537 15.63 3.15 -2.81
C GLU A 537 15.74 2.23 -1.58
N GLY A 538 14.77 2.28 -0.66
CA GLY A 538 14.75 1.55 0.60
C GLY A 538 14.00 0.22 0.52
N LYS A 539 14.47 -0.76 1.27
CA LYS A 539 13.81 -2.05 1.51
C LYS A 539 13.43 -2.12 2.99
N TYR A 540 12.23 -2.58 3.28
CA TYR A 540 11.61 -2.50 4.59
C TYR A 540 11.05 -3.86 4.97
N VAL A 541 11.34 -4.30 6.19
CA VAL A 541 10.81 -5.54 6.74
C VAL A 541 10.19 -5.26 8.10
N GLY A 542 8.95 -5.67 8.31
CA GLY A 542 8.34 -5.73 9.64
C GLY A 542 8.33 -7.16 10.15
N LEU A 543 8.61 -7.33 11.44
CA LEU A 543 8.71 -8.61 12.10
C LEU A 543 7.99 -8.55 13.46
N PRO A 544 7.42 -9.68 13.93
CA PRO A 544 7.01 -9.80 15.32
C PRO A 544 8.23 -9.77 16.25
N ASP A 545 7.98 -9.67 17.56
CA ASP A 545 9.02 -9.83 18.57
C ASP A 545 9.79 -11.16 18.39
N GLY A 546 11.12 -11.12 18.53
CA GLY A 546 11.93 -12.31 18.36
C GLY A 546 13.39 -12.05 17.96
N ASN A 547 14.07 -13.15 17.66
CA ASN A 547 15.48 -13.18 17.27
C ASN A 547 15.62 -13.49 15.79
N TYR A 548 16.38 -12.67 15.09
CA TYR A 548 16.51 -12.76 13.63
C TYR A 548 17.96 -12.67 13.17
N ASN A 549 18.27 -13.44 12.13
CA ASN A 549 19.50 -13.31 11.38
C ASN A 549 19.21 -12.53 10.10
N ILE A 550 19.84 -11.37 9.95
CA ILE A 550 19.68 -10.52 8.77
C ILE A 550 20.93 -10.59 7.93
N VAL A 551 20.73 -10.87 6.64
CA VAL A 551 21.75 -10.95 5.61
C VAL A 551 21.48 -9.85 4.58
N MET A 552 22.52 -9.11 4.25
CA MET A 552 22.48 -8.03 3.27
C MET A 552 23.59 -8.26 2.26
N ASN A 553 23.23 -8.62 1.03
CA ASN A 553 24.18 -8.87 -0.05
C ASN A 553 24.40 -7.58 -0.84
N GLY A 554 25.66 -7.21 -1.07
CA GLY A 554 26.02 -6.10 -1.92
C GLY A 554 25.58 -6.32 -3.37
N LEU A 555 24.88 -5.33 -3.92
CA LEU A 555 24.36 -5.36 -5.30
C LEU A 555 25.17 -4.47 -6.23
N GLU A 556 25.81 -3.42 -5.69
CA GLU A 556 26.67 -2.49 -6.43
C GLU A 556 27.76 -1.92 -5.50
N THR A 557 28.72 -1.20 -6.06
CA THR A 557 29.71 -0.45 -5.26
C THR A 557 29.11 0.86 -4.76
N GLY A 558 29.13 1.07 -3.44
CA GLY A 558 28.54 2.26 -2.84
C GLY A 558 28.64 2.25 -1.31
N THR A 559 27.65 2.86 -0.66
CA THR A 559 27.45 2.80 0.79
C THR A 559 25.99 2.44 1.06
N PHE A 560 25.73 1.59 2.04
CA PHE A 560 24.37 1.27 2.49
C PHE A 560 24.12 1.79 3.91
N THR A 561 22.86 1.97 4.26
CA THR A 561 22.46 2.32 5.62
C THR A 561 21.44 1.30 6.11
N PHE A 562 21.72 0.66 7.24
CA PHE A 562 20.81 -0.29 7.90
C PHE A 562 20.26 0.32 9.19
N GLU A 563 18.94 0.29 9.36
CA GLU A 563 18.23 0.82 10.51
C GLU A 563 17.28 -0.26 11.07
N THR A 564 17.14 -0.30 12.39
CA THR A 564 16.17 -1.17 13.05
C THR A 564 15.55 -0.42 14.23
N SER A 565 14.24 -0.50 14.35
CA SER A 565 13.47 0.11 15.44
C SER A 565 12.60 -0.93 16.12
N GLU A 566 12.62 -0.94 17.45
CA GLU A 566 11.68 -1.64 18.30
C GLU A 566 10.45 -0.77 18.51
N ILE A 567 9.29 -1.29 18.14
CA ILE A 567 7.99 -0.63 18.24
C ILE A 567 7.18 -1.31 19.32
N SER A 568 6.54 -0.51 20.17
CA SER A 568 5.61 -0.96 21.20
C SER A 568 4.45 0.02 21.27
N GLY A 569 3.22 -0.45 21.03
CA GLY A 569 2.02 0.39 21.03
C GLY A 569 2.11 1.53 20.01
N ASN A 570 2.53 1.23 18.77
CA ASN A 570 2.75 2.21 17.69
C ASN A 570 3.84 3.27 17.92
N ILE A 571 4.65 3.14 18.98
CA ILE A 571 5.73 4.08 19.30
C ILE A 571 7.07 3.38 19.17
N ALA A 572 8.03 4.00 18.49
CA ALA A 572 9.41 3.55 18.49
C ALA A 572 10.04 3.82 19.86
N ILE A 573 10.42 2.75 20.57
CA ILE A 573 10.99 2.81 21.92
C ILE A 573 12.52 2.67 21.94
N ASN A 574 13.09 2.09 20.90
CA ASN A 574 14.54 1.92 20.74
C ASN A 574 14.90 1.80 19.25
N SER A 575 16.03 2.37 18.83
CA SER A 575 16.47 2.31 17.43
C SER A 575 17.99 2.28 17.31
N ILE A 576 18.48 1.51 16.34
CA ILE A 576 19.90 1.49 15.94
C ILE A 576 20.03 1.81 14.46
N ALA A 577 21.15 2.46 14.09
CA ALA A 577 21.46 2.79 12.71
C ALA A 577 22.95 2.59 12.40
N TYR A 578 23.24 1.88 11.32
CA TYR A 578 24.55 1.72 10.72
C TYR A 578 24.57 2.52 9.42
N ARG A 579 25.10 3.75 9.48
CA ARG A 579 24.99 4.71 8.37
C ARG A 579 26.20 4.65 7.44
N ASP A 580 25.91 4.75 6.15
CA ASP A 580 26.89 4.88 5.06
C ASP A 580 28.00 3.82 5.08
N ILE A 581 27.67 2.56 5.40
CA ILE A 581 28.63 1.47 5.45
C ILE A 581 29.11 1.12 4.03
N PRO A 582 30.43 1.20 3.74
CA PRO A 582 30.99 0.85 2.43
C PRO A 582 30.67 -0.58 1.99
N VAL A 583 30.26 -0.75 0.73
CA VAL A 583 29.86 -2.04 0.16
C VAL A 583 30.28 -2.18 -1.31
N THR A 584 30.44 -3.42 -1.76
CA THR A 584 30.67 -3.83 -3.15
C THR A 584 29.84 -5.07 -3.45
N GLU A 585 29.73 -5.48 -4.72
CA GLU A 585 29.03 -6.70 -5.13
C GLU A 585 29.55 -7.99 -4.45
N SER A 586 30.80 -8.00 -3.95
CA SER A 586 31.37 -9.14 -3.22
C SER A 586 31.15 -9.06 -1.71
N THR A 587 30.48 -8.03 -1.21
CA THR A 587 30.31 -7.84 0.24
C THR A 587 29.05 -8.52 0.74
N VAL A 588 29.18 -9.33 1.79
CA VAL A 588 28.07 -9.89 2.55
C VAL A 588 28.11 -9.30 3.95
N ALA A 589 27.06 -8.57 4.31
CA ALA A 589 26.87 -8.03 5.64
C ALA A 589 25.86 -8.90 6.42
N THR A 590 26.17 -9.20 7.69
CA THR A 590 25.33 -10.02 8.54
C THR A 590 25.17 -9.39 9.91
N ILE A 591 23.95 -9.37 10.44
CA ILE A 591 23.66 -8.90 11.80
C ILE A 591 22.64 -9.81 12.45
N ILE A 592 22.89 -10.14 13.72
CA ILE A 592 21.93 -10.86 14.56
C ILE A 592 21.21 -9.80 15.39
N ILE A 593 19.89 -9.75 15.26
CA ILE A 593 19.03 -8.87 16.06
C ILE A 593 18.35 -9.72 17.11
N ASP A 594 18.56 -9.30 18.36
CA ASP A 594 17.84 -9.76 19.54
C ASP A 594 17.02 -8.58 20.02
N SER A 595 15.69 -8.72 20.03
CA SER A 595 14.76 -7.66 20.42
C SER A 595 14.94 -7.22 21.87
N ASP A 596 15.50 -8.07 22.74
CA ASP A 596 15.81 -7.71 24.13
C ASP A 596 17.17 -7.00 24.28
N ASN A 597 18.01 -7.01 23.25
CA ASN A 597 19.34 -6.39 23.27
C ASN A 597 19.74 -5.73 21.94
N LEU A 598 18.86 -4.89 21.39
CA LEU A 598 19.09 -4.23 20.10
C LEU A 598 20.39 -3.40 20.07
N ASN A 599 20.74 -2.71 21.17
CA ASN A 599 21.92 -1.83 21.23
C ASN A 599 23.26 -2.58 21.17
N GLY A 600 23.26 -3.88 21.49
CA GLY A 600 24.44 -4.75 21.44
C GLY A 600 24.60 -5.49 20.11
N ALA A 601 23.67 -5.32 19.16
CA ALA A 601 23.74 -6.00 17.87
C ALA A 601 24.99 -5.56 17.11
N ALA A 602 25.83 -6.50 16.66
CA ALA A 602 27.07 -6.22 15.95
C ALA A 602 26.93 -6.52 14.45
N LEU A 603 27.39 -5.60 13.60
CA LEU A 603 27.38 -5.76 12.14
C LEU A 603 28.69 -6.42 11.68
N ALA A 604 28.58 -7.63 11.12
CA ALA A 604 29.68 -8.39 10.54
C ALA A 604 29.76 -8.15 9.02
N LEU A 605 30.96 -7.98 8.49
CA LEU A 605 31.22 -7.76 7.07
C LEU A 605 32.26 -8.77 6.55
N ASP A 606 31.86 -9.57 5.58
CA ASP A 606 32.74 -10.30 4.66
C ASP A 606 32.81 -9.49 3.37
N THR A 607 33.94 -8.85 3.06
CA THR A 607 34.04 -7.89 1.96
C THR A 607 34.40 -8.52 0.62
N ASN A 608 34.84 -9.78 0.62
CA ASN A 608 35.34 -10.49 -0.55
C ASN A 608 34.58 -11.81 -0.85
N ALA A 609 33.57 -12.13 -0.05
CA ALA A 609 32.74 -13.34 -0.12
C ALA A 609 33.56 -14.64 -0.02
N ASP A 610 34.67 -14.65 0.73
CA ASP A 610 35.48 -15.84 0.96
C ASP A 610 34.98 -16.70 2.14
N GLY A 611 33.92 -16.26 2.81
CA GLY A 611 33.32 -16.92 3.95
C GLY A 611 34.06 -16.67 5.26
N THR A 612 35.09 -15.83 5.26
CA THR A 612 35.78 -15.37 6.46
C THR A 612 35.46 -13.92 6.78
N LEU A 613 35.24 -13.66 8.07
CA LEU A 613 34.89 -12.34 8.56
C LEU A 613 36.09 -11.38 8.45
N ASP A 614 35.93 -10.29 7.70
CA ASP A 614 36.94 -9.25 7.58
C ASP A 614 36.83 -8.21 8.71
N ILE A 615 35.61 -7.74 8.98
CA ILE A 615 35.34 -6.65 9.93
C ILE A 615 34.09 -6.96 10.76
N ALA A 616 34.19 -6.70 12.07
CA ALA A 616 33.03 -6.62 12.96
C ALA A 616 32.90 -5.21 13.54
N ILE A 617 31.74 -4.60 13.38
CA ILE A 617 31.37 -3.33 14.00
C ILE A 617 30.55 -3.67 15.24
N ALA A 618 31.13 -3.43 16.42
CA ALA A 618 30.58 -3.91 17.69
C ALA A 618 29.20 -3.35 18.06
N SER A 619 28.83 -2.17 17.56
CA SER A 619 27.53 -1.52 17.74
C SER A 619 27.32 -0.39 16.73
N SER A 620 26.09 0.13 16.64
CA SER A 620 25.75 1.30 15.83
C SER A 620 26.61 2.52 16.19
N THR A 621 26.83 2.77 17.49
CA THR A 621 27.72 3.85 17.96
C THR A 621 29.17 3.64 17.52
N ALA A 622 29.65 2.39 17.50
CA ALA A 622 31.00 2.08 17.05
C ALA A 622 31.22 2.37 15.55
N SER A 623 30.14 2.38 14.75
CA SER A 623 30.19 2.73 13.32
C SER A 623 30.55 4.21 13.08
N LEU A 624 30.21 5.09 14.03
CA LEU A 624 30.49 6.52 14.00
C LEU A 624 31.96 6.87 14.31
N ASN A 625 32.77 5.89 14.73
CA ASN A 625 34.18 6.12 15.01
C ASN A 625 34.95 6.26 13.68
N PRO A 626 35.65 7.39 13.42
CA PRO A 626 36.33 7.61 12.15
C PRO A 626 37.49 6.64 11.90
N VAL A 627 38.10 6.05 12.95
CA VAL A 627 39.12 5.00 12.82
C VAL A 627 38.48 3.69 12.35
N THR A 628 37.33 3.31 12.92
CA THR A 628 36.56 2.13 12.52
C THR A 628 36.11 2.29 11.07
N TYR A 629 35.49 3.42 10.75
CA TYR A 629 35.00 3.71 9.40
C TYR A 629 36.12 3.70 8.35
N THR A 630 37.29 4.29 8.65
CA THR A 630 38.46 4.18 7.76
C THR A 630 38.94 2.74 7.60
N GLY A 631 38.79 1.90 8.62
CA GLY A 631 39.05 0.46 8.55
C GLY A 631 38.12 -0.24 7.56
N ILE A 632 36.83 0.11 7.55
CA ILE A 632 35.84 -0.43 6.61
C ILE A 632 36.22 -0.07 5.17
N ILE A 633 36.49 1.21 4.90
CA ILE A 633 36.95 1.66 3.57
C ILE A 633 38.17 0.86 3.09
N LEU A 634 39.13 0.60 3.99
CA LEU A 634 40.35 -0.13 3.63
C LEU A 634 40.06 -1.58 3.20
N ALA A 635 39.12 -2.26 3.84
CA ALA A 635 38.69 -3.60 3.44
C ALA A 635 37.94 -3.56 2.09
N THR A 636 36.98 -2.64 1.95
CA THR A 636 36.15 -2.50 0.74
C THR A 636 36.95 -2.13 -0.51
N ILE A 637 38.04 -1.34 -0.41
CA ILE A 637 38.93 -1.03 -1.55
C ILE A 637 39.48 -2.32 -2.22
N GLY A 638 39.60 -3.42 -1.47
CA GLY A 638 39.97 -4.72 -2.00
C GLY A 638 39.01 -5.22 -3.08
N GLY A 639 37.69 -5.09 -2.85
CA GLY A 639 36.61 -5.56 -3.72
C GLY A 639 36.24 -4.62 -4.88
N MET A 640 36.51 -3.30 -4.77
CA MET A 640 36.14 -2.31 -5.81
C MET A 640 36.76 -2.59 -7.19
N ASP A 641 36.10 -2.22 -8.30
CA ASP A 641 36.66 -2.31 -9.66
C ASP A 641 37.64 -1.17 -9.97
N LEU A 642 38.83 -1.26 -9.36
CA LEU A 642 39.91 -0.29 -9.50
C LEU A 642 41.20 -0.99 -9.96
N GLY A 643 41.97 -0.37 -10.84
CA GLY A 643 43.26 -0.96 -11.21
C GLY A 643 44.27 -0.96 -10.07
N THR A 644 45.20 -1.92 -10.12
CA THR A 644 46.13 -2.27 -9.03
C THR A 644 46.93 -1.08 -8.50
N SER A 645 47.39 -0.18 -9.38
CA SER A 645 48.14 1.02 -9.00
C SER A 645 47.28 2.00 -8.20
N THR A 646 46.01 2.15 -8.59
CA THR A 646 45.03 3.01 -7.95
C THR A 646 44.63 2.46 -6.59
N LYS A 647 44.28 1.16 -6.50
CA LYS A 647 44.02 0.47 -5.22
C LYS A 647 45.16 0.70 -4.24
N ARG A 648 46.40 0.38 -4.63
CA ARG A 648 47.60 0.56 -3.79
C ARG A 648 47.75 2.00 -3.27
N GLN A 649 47.50 2.99 -4.13
CA GLN A 649 47.62 4.41 -3.74
C GLN A 649 46.51 4.84 -2.79
N LEU A 650 45.27 4.42 -3.01
CA LEU A 650 44.15 4.69 -2.10
C LEU A 650 44.35 4.02 -0.75
N THR A 651 44.68 2.72 -0.73
CA THR A 651 45.02 1.97 0.50
C THR A 651 46.12 2.69 1.29
N ALA A 652 47.19 3.14 0.63
CA ALA A 652 48.28 3.87 1.30
C ALA A 652 47.81 5.21 1.88
N LYS A 653 46.95 5.95 1.17
CA LYS A 653 46.41 7.23 1.64
C LYS A 653 45.47 7.04 2.84
N PHE A 654 44.53 6.10 2.78
CA PHE A 654 43.61 5.80 3.87
C PHE A 654 44.33 5.18 5.07
N THR A 655 45.36 4.35 4.87
CA THR A 655 46.21 3.85 5.97
C THR A 655 46.94 5.01 6.68
N ASN A 656 47.44 5.98 5.91
CA ASN A 656 48.07 7.17 6.49
C ASN A 656 47.08 8.02 7.28
N LEU A 657 45.83 8.17 6.79
CA LEU A 657 44.75 8.84 7.50
C LEU A 657 44.39 8.11 8.80
N ARG A 658 44.16 6.79 8.74
CA ARG A 658 43.84 5.97 9.92
C ARG A 658 44.88 6.10 11.03
N ASN A 659 46.17 6.12 10.66
CA ASN A 659 47.27 6.33 11.60
C ASN A 659 47.29 7.72 12.26
N ILE A 660 46.74 8.75 11.59
CA ILE A 660 46.57 10.09 12.16
C ILE A 660 45.40 10.08 13.15
N LEU A 661 44.27 9.48 12.75
CA LEU A 661 43.07 9.38 13.58
C LEU A 661 43.32 8.58 14.86
N LEU A 662 44.05 7.46 14.77
CA LEU A 662 44.49 6.67 15.92
C LEU A 662 45.36 7.44 16.91
N LYS A 663 46.05 8.50 16.47
CA LYS A 663 46.83 9.36 17.36
C LYS A 663 45.97 10.45 17.99
N ALA A 664 44.95 10.94 17.30
CA ALA A 664 44.04 11.95 17.81
C ALA A 664 43.23 11.42 19.00
N GLY A 665 42.59 10.25 18.86
CA GLY A 665 41.77 9.66 19.92
C GLY A 665 42.54 9.08 21.12
N ARG A 666 43.85 9.28 21.22
CA ARG A 666 44.66 8.91 22.40
C ARG A 666 44.90 10.08 23.35
N TRP A 667 44.48 11.28 22.98
CA TRP A 667 44.79 12.53 23.67
C TRP A 667 43.55 13.13 24.38
N ASP A 668 42.46 12.35 24.49
CA ASP A 668 41.20 12.70 25.14
C ASP A 668 41.07 12.13 26.58
N ASP A 669 42.13 11.53 27.14
CA ASP A 669 42.11 10.91 28.49
C ASP A 669 42.48 11.91 29.61
N ALA A 670 41.45 12.40 30.32
CA ALA A 670 41.32 12.93 31.71
C ALA A 670 42.39 13.78 32.44
N ASP A 671 43.65 13.93 31.98
CA ASP A 671 44.68 14.75 32.66
C ASP A 671 45.05 16.01 31.83
N ASP A 672 44.08 16.91 31.60
CA ASP A 672 44.21 18.05 30.67
C ASP A 672 44.99 19.26 31.26
N ASP A 673 46.22 19.51 30.76
CA ASP A 673 47.01 20.73 31.00
C ASP A 673 46.82 21.83 29.91
N GLY A 674 45.84 21.65 29.01
CA GLY A 674 45.51 22.55 27.91
C GLY A 674 46.46 22.48 26.70
N LYS A 675 47.53 21.66 26.74
CA LYS A 675 48.39 21.41 25.57
C LYS A 675 47.92 20.21 24.76
N GLU A 676 47.21 19.28 25.37
CA GLU A 676 46.73 18.06 24.70
C GLU A 676 45.60 18.38 23.72
N VAL A 677 44.64 19.21 24.12
CA VAL A 677 43.56 19.75 23.27
C VAL A 677 44.11 20.44 22.00
N LYS A 678 45.11 21.31 22.14
CA LYS A 678 45.74 22.01 20.98
C LYS A 678 46.46 21.08 20.01
N ASN A 679 46.83 19.88 20.44
CA ASN A 679 47.49 18.88 19.61
C ASN A 679 46.47 17.92 18.96
N ALA A 680 45.35 17.63 19.63
CA ALA A 680 44.18 16.97 19.05
C ALA A 680 43.60 17.80 17.88
N ASP A 681 43.34 19.10 18.08
CA ASP A 681 42.86 20.02 17.03
C ASP A 681 43.77 20.04 15.79
N LYS A 682 45.09 20.01 16.02
CA LYS A 682 46.09 19.93 14.94
C LYS A 682 46.03 18.61 14.18
N LEU A 683 45.67 17.51 14.84
CA LEU A 683 45.53 16.21 14.21
C LEU A 683 44.21 16.13 13.41
N VAL A 684 43.11 16.71 13.92
CA VAL A 684 41.83 16.87 13.20
C VAL A 684 42.04 17.71 11.94
N MET A 685 42.66 18.89 12.04
CA MET A 685 43.01 19.71 10.85
C MET A 685 43.91 18.98 9.85
N ARG A 686 44.85 18.14 10.34
CA ARG A 686 45.70 17.31 9.47
C ARG A 686 44.90 16.20 8.79
N ALA A 687 43.91 15.62 9.45
CA ALA A 687 43.02 14.60 8.90
C ALA A 687 42.17 15.21 7.77
N HIS A 688 41.54 16.36 8.00
CA HIS A 688 40.82 17.12 6.95
C HIS A 688 41.69 17.40 5.73
N LYS A 689 42.91 17.92 5.93
CA LYS A 689 43.88 18.15 4.83
C LYS A 689 44.27 16.86 4.09
N LYS A 690 44.17 15.70 4.72
CA LYS A 690 44.43 14.40 4.09
C LYS A 690 43.22 13.93 3.30
N LEU A 691 42.02 14.12 3.82
CA LEU A 691 40.76 13.88 3.13
C LEU A 691 40.67 14.72 1.84
N ASP A 692 40.99 16.02 1.89
CA ASP A 692 41.04 16.87 0.69
C ASP A 692 42.02 16.33 -0.37
N LYS A 693 43.15 15.77 0.07
CA LYS A 693 44.15 15.17 -0.84
C LYS A 693 43.70 13.83 -1.42
N ILE A 694 42.81 13.12 -0.73
CA ILE A 694 42.20 11.88 -1.22
C ILE A 694 41.13 12.24 -2.26
N GLU A 695 40.23 13.15 -1.94
CA GLU A 695 39.24 13.72 -2.86
C GLU A 695 39.88 14.21 -4.16
N ASN A 696 40.87 15.10 -4.06
CA ASN A 696 41.63 15.59 -5.22
C ASN A 696 42.32 14.47 -6.02
N PHE A 697 42.69 13.36 -5.38
CA PHE A 697 43.27 12.22 -6.07
C PHE A 697 42.20 11.44 -6.86
N ILE A 698 41.01 11.26 -6.28
CA ILE A 698 39.86 10.60 -6.90
C ILE A 698 39.41 11.39 -8.14
N GLU A 699 39.17 12.69 -7.99
CA GLU A 699 38.76 13.57 -9.09
C GLU A 699 39.77 13.59 -10.25
N LYS A 700 41.08 13.64 -9.93
CA LYS A 700 42.14 13.54 -10.95
C LYS A 700 42.17 12.17 -11.61
N GLY A 701 41.89 11.11 -10.85
CA GLY A 701 41.78 9.74 -11.34
C GLY A 701 40.69 9.59 -12.40
N MET A 702 39.55 10.27 -12.23
CA MET A 702 38.49 10.30 -13.24
C MET A 702 38.93 10.96 -14.55
N ARG A 703 39.71 12.05 -14.45
CA ARG A 703 40.15 12.88 -15.59
C ARG A 703 41.36 12.31 -16.36
N LYS A 704 41.92 11.17 -15.94
CA LYS A 704 43.04 10.54 -16.66
C LYS A 704 42.60 10.11 -18.08
N PRO A 705 43.38 10.41 -19.13
CA PRO A 705 43.09 9.94 -20.48
C PRO A 705 43.10 8.40 -20.53
N ILE A 706 42.41 7.79 -21.50
CA ILE A 706 42.40 6.33 -21.73
C ILE A 706 43.41 5.97 -22.83
N PRO A 707 44.73 5.81 -22.55
CA PRO A 707 45.64 5.23 -23.53
C PRO A 707 45.56 3.69 -23.50
N LYS A 708 45.74 3.05 -24.67
CA LYS A 708 45.67 1.58 -24.89
C LYS A 708 46.52 0.71 -23.95
N LYS A 709 47.46 1.28 -23.17
CA LYS A 709 48.35 0.56 -22.23
C LYS A 709 48.06 0.82 -20.73
N GLN A 710 47.12 1.71 -20.36
CA GLN A 710 46.83 2.07 -18.95
C GLN A 710 45.34 2.06 -18.62
N ARG A 711 44.57 1.16 -19.23
CA ARG A 711 43.11 1.07 -19.05
C ARG A 711 42.66 0.92 -17.59
N GLY A 712 43.49 0.36 -16.71
CA GLY A 712 43.15 0.17 -15.29
C GLY A 712 43.41 1.36 -14.35
N GLU A 713 44.08 2.43 -14.79
CA GLU A 713 44.43 3.52 -13.86
C GLU A 713 43.37 4.62 -13.71
N ARG A 714 42.36 4.62 -14.58
CA ARG A 714 41.22 5.55 -14.52
C ARG A 714 40.25 5.04 -13.46
N ILE A 715 39.70 5.96 -12.68
CA ILE A 715 38.58 5.68 -11.77
C ILE A 715 37.31 5.98 -12.57
N TYR A 716 36.40 5.01 -12.67
CA TYR A 716 35.13 5.22 -13.35
C TYR A 716 34.13 5.92 -12.43
N PRO A 717 33.07 6.53 -12.98
CA PRO A 717 32.13 7.33 -12.18
C PRO A 717 31.53 6.60 -10.97
N PRO A 718 31.09 5.33 -11.04
CA PRO A 718 30.51 4.64 -9.88
C PRO A 718 31.50 4.50 -8.71
N GLU A 719 32.73 4.07 -8.97
CA GLU A 719 33.74 3.95 -7.89
C GLU A 719 34.18 5.32 -7.38
N ALA A 720 34.24 6.34 -8.25
CA ALA A 720 34.55 7.69 -7.83
C ALA A 720 33.45 8.25 -6.92
N GLU A 721 32.18 8.05 -7.29
CA GLU A 721 31.02 8.46 -6.51
C GLU A 721 31.02 7.79 -5.14
N ALA A 722 31.17 6.47 -5.09
CA ALA A 722 31.26 5.72 -3.85
C ALA A 722 32.41 6.22 -2.96
N LEU A 723 33.62 6.38 -3.51
CA LEU A 723 34.78 6.86 -2.75
C LEU A 723 34.61 8.30 -2.27
N LEU A 724 33.96 9.18 -3.04
CA LEU A 724 33.73 10.57 -2.65
C LEU A 724 32.68 10.67 -1.54
N ASN A 725 31.59 9.91 -1.62
CA ASN A 725 30.61 9.83 -0.53
C ASN A 725 31.27 9.31 0.76
N MET A 726 32.10 8.25 0.69
CA MET A 726 32.86 7.77 1.86
C MET A 726 33.82 8.81 2.45
N VAL A 727 34.45 9.64 1.60
CA VAL A 727 35.30 10.75 2.04
C VAL A 727 34.48 11.83 2.73
N ASP A 728 33.28 12.12 2.24
CA ASP A 728 32.38 13.10 2.84
C ASP A 728 31.86 12.63 4.20
N THR A 729 31.42 11.38 4.31
CA THR A 729 31.08 10.75 5.60
C THR A 729 32.27 10.83 6.57
N LEU A 730 33.50 10.55 6.12
CA LEU A 730 34.68 10.71 6.98
C LEU A 730 34.93 12.16 7.42
N LYS A 731 34.70 13.15 6.55
CA LYS A 731 34.81 14.56 6.95
C LYS A 731 33.79 14.89 8.05
N PHE A 732 32.58 14.34 7.94
CA PHE A 732 31.55 14.52 8.96
C PHE A 732 31.89 13.84 10.30
N LEU A 733 32.46 12.63 10.27
CA LEU A 733 32.85 11.88 11.48
C LEU A 733 34.12 12.44 12.16
N VAL A 734 34.96 13.16 11.42
CA VAL A 734 36.17 13.81 11.94
C VAL A 734 35.81 15.23 12.40
N GLN A 735 35.27 15.33 13.61
CA GLN A 735 34.96 16.60 14.28
C GLN A 735 36.04 16.97 15.28
#